data_AF-A0A8T0EXV4-F1
#
_entry.id   AF-A0A8T0EXV4-F1
#
_cell.length_a   1.000
_cell.length_b   1.000
_cell.length_c   1.000
_cell.angle_alpha   90.00
_cell.angle_beta   90.00
_cell.angle_gamma   90.00
#
_symmetry.space_group_name_H-M   'P 1'
#
loop_
_entity.id
_entity.type
_entity.pdbx_description
1 polymer ?
#
loop_
_entity_poly.entity_id
_entity_poly.type
_entity_poly.pdbx_seq_one_letter_code
_entity_poly.pdbx_strand_id
1 'polypeptide(L)'
;MEYTKGFQCADCENYYLSEYFDCTDNSDEDSDENYFIYNNAYQYDEYCYDNGMDYYYENNHDPLDEADEATDSDDSCYEDDSDASGDSDSYCGMDFDYEKNYNNILLKTNPYFEEYNDSTDDSEFYNYSVDDSDFYNDDSVDDSESYDEESYDTDEDSDSCFVDDFDSADALNKHDLYENLELFYRSNLYVLKVITSNEYSVLLLFYERLLEDLRQKFFVSSFDMKSSIGLLIDCYSLVNCGQLPIEIDFNSMKYCLGYLYRYGACHTALVLEAISTMLESSSVLLPLLNKKKLNVMFLGGGPGYGFFGFLIALHEHHNLLHIDATIVDKMSGWEIIFMETVKRLQRGDFDQACPVFQNVNVTPSFISANLNEIGAYFGKMEIKMIETDLVFLVKTLSHIPDAEKLDVLQNIVFFLKPGALLVYIDFPFPHKTFASLRCLRLVYESSKIWYSTSSDSSSEYSDVCLEDYTSSLECTDDGSCNSGSGTEIEDDKQVIFNFYKTLSVELLQTFSIESWEVYYSVQNILRNYRYVRDGTLPTEIDYTKKSNCIGYLHRYAACHTALVFDAVTDIFNSSFSDVLSPKLNKKSLNVMFLGGGPGNDFVGFLTALHDHHRHLFDLNVSIVDKDSGWEDIFNETMEILRQGQGGKAGSFFDEVNVITTFITADLKNAEEWDESLQIKLQNADIVFFVKVLSHIPDDDKPQVLQDVDLVKCGGQSSSGGQPP
;
A
#
# COMPACT_ATOMS: atom_id res chain seq x y z
N MET A 1 -28.89 52.76 -4.68
CA MET A 1 -29.52 53.42 -5.86
C MET A 1 -29.16 52.56 -7.06
N GLU A 2 -29.78 51.39 -7.22
CA GLU A 2 -31.05 51.16 -7.94
C GLU A 2 -31.10 51.89 -9.29
N TYR A 3 -31.04 51.12 -10.40
CA TYR A 3 -32.23 50.89 -11.22
C TYR A 3 -32.05 49.72 -12.19
N THR A 4 -33.08 48.89 -12.17
CA THR A 4 -33.39 47.68 -12.94
C THR A 4 -34.00 47.99 -14.31
N LYS A 5 -33.81 47.07 -15.27
CA LYS A 5 -34.70 46.74 -16.42
C LYS A 5 -34.42 45.27 -16.77
N GLY A 6 -35.32 44.30 -16.77
CA GLY A 6 -36.77 44.30 -16.75
C GLY A 6 -37.33 44.18 -18.17
N PHE A 7 -37.51 42.95 -18.67
CA PHE A 7 -38.53 42.60 -19.67
C PHE A 7 -38.95 41.13 -19.50
N GLN A 8 -40.27 40.92 -19.50
CA GLN A 8 -41.00 39.68 -19.23
C GLN A 8 -42.06 39.49 -20.34
N CYS A 9 -42.48 38.23 -20.51
CA CYS A 9 -43.74 37.71 -21.09
C CYS A 9 -43.94 37.66 -22.62
N ALA A 10 -44.20 36.44 -23.14
CA ALA A 10 -45.55 35.86 -23.38
C ALA A 10 -45.36 34.41 -23.89
N ASP A 11 -45.80 33.37 -23.18
CA ASP A 11 -47.14 32.74 -23.13
C ASP A 11 -47.65 32.11 -24.44
N CYS A 12 -47.98 30.81 -24.33
CA CYS A 12 -48.98 29.97 -25.03
C CYS A 12 -48.42 28.54 -25.20
N GLU A 13 -49.10 27.42 -24.98
CA GLU A 13 -50.26 27.02 -24.17
C GLU A 13 -50.28 25.47 -24.22
N ASN A 14 -50.80 24.83 -23.18
CA ASN A 14 -50.88 23.37 -23.00
C ASN A 14 -51.78 22.65 -24.02
N TYR A 15 -51.45 21.40 -24.37
CA TYR A 15 -52.44 20.34 -24.57
C TYR A 15 -51.95 19.00 -24.03
N TYR A 16 -52.76 18.42 -23.15
CA TYR A 16 -52.72 17.05 -22.63
C TYR A 16 -52.94 16.03 -23.77
N LEU A 17 -52.31 14.85 -23.66
CA LEU A 17 -53.00 13.55 -23.77
C LEU A 17 -52.11 12.42 -23.26
N SER A 18 -52.62 11.77 -22.22
CA SER A 18 -52.23 10.46 -21.68
C SER A 18 -52.67 9.34 -22.62
N GLU A 19 -51.87 8.29 -22.79
CA GLU A 19 -52.41 6.96 -23.09
C GLU A 19 -51.50 5.86 -22.53
N TYR A 20 -52.11 5.04 -21.68
CA TYR A 20 -51.70 3.70 -21.26
C TYR A 20 -51.77 2.77 -22.47
N PHE A 21 -50.79 1.89 -22.68
CA PHE A 21 -51.04 0.58 -23.28
C PHE A 21 -50.09 -0.48 -22.72
N ASP A 22 -50.72 -1.48 -22.13
CA ASP A 22 -50.19 -2.76 -21.67
C ASP A 22 -50.48 -3.77 -22.78
N CYS A 23 -49.50 -4.57 -23.20
CA CYS A 23 -49.67 -5.74 -24.06
C CYS A 23 -48.50 -6.72 -23.84
N THR A 24 -48.77 -7.72 -23.02
CA THR A 24 -48.26 -9.08 -23.17
C THR A 24 -48.72 -9.65 -24.52
N ASP A 25 -47.82 -10.23 -25.34
CA ASP A 25 -47.89 -11.65 -25.71
C ASP A 25 -46.78 -12.08 -26.69
N ASN A 26 -46.50 -13.37 -26.60
CA ASN A 26 -45.54 -14.20 -27.32
C ASN A 26 -45.48 -14.05 -28.85
N SER A 27 -44.28 -14.22 -29.41
CA SER A 27 -44.07 -15.12 -30.56
C SER A 27 -42.58 -15.39 -30.77
N ASP A 28 -42.20 -16.66 -30.64
CA ASP A 28 -41.07 -17.27 -31.33
C ASP A 28 -41.18 -16.99 -32.84
N GLU A 29 -40.07 -16.65 -33.51
CA GLU A 29 -39.80 -17.07 -34.89
C GLU A 29 -38.33 -16.83 -35.24
N ASP A 30 -37.64 -17.93 -35.53
CA ASP A 30 -36.38 -18.01 -36.25
C ASP A 30 -36.46 -17.28 -37.61
N SER A 31 -35.40 -16.57 -38.02
CA SER A 31 -34.83 -16.70 -39.37
C SER A 31 -33.70 -15.69 -39.67
N ASP A 32 -32.65 -16.27 -40.22
CA ASP A 32 -31.85 -15.80 -41.36
C ASP A 32 -30.90 -14.61 -41.22
N GLU A 33 -29.64 -15.03 -41.06
CA GLU A 33 -28.42 -14.47 -41.65
C GLU A 33 -28.67 -13.60 -42.90
N ASN A 34 -28.24 -12.34 -42.84
CA ASN A 34 -27.98 -11.54 -44.03
C ASN A 34 -26.59 -10.90 -43.95
N TYR A 35 -25.68 -11.44 -44.75
CA TYR A 35 -24.42 -10.85 -45.18
C TYR A 35 -24.67 -9.48 -45.82
N PHE A 36 -24.12 -8.41 -45.24
CA PHE A 36 -23.92 -7.14 -45.94
C PHE A 36 -22.45 -6.99 -46.32
N ILE A 37 -22.17 -7.17 -47.61
CA ILE A 37 -20.92 -6.73 -48.25
C ILE A 37 -21.09 -5.23 -48.56
N TYR A 38 -20.31 -4.38 -47.90
CA TYR A 38 -20.08 -3.01 -48.37
C TYR A 38 -18.66 -2.88 -48.92
N ASN A 39 -18.57 -2.90 -50.25
CA ASN A 39 -17.50 -2.22 -50.99
C ASN A 39 -17.83 -0.73 -51.00
N ASN A 40 -16.89 0.13 -50.59
CA ASN A 40 -16.77 1.46 -51.19
C ASN A 40 -15.37 2.04 -51.01
N ALA A 41 -14.76 2.32 -52.16
CA ALA A 41 -13.60 3.16 -52.33
C ALA A 41 -14.02 4.64 -52.27
N TYR A 42 -13.25 5.45 -51.54
CA TYR A 42 -13.17 6.91 -51.64
C TYR A 42 -11.73 7.27 -51.28
N GLN A 43 -10.81 7.41 -52.24
CA GLN A 43 -10.53 8.60 -53.05
C GLN A 43 -10.39 9.87 -52.20
N TYR A 44 -9.13 10.22 -51.92
CA TYR A 44 -8.68 11.44 -51.25
C TYR A 44 -8.93 12.66 -52.14
N ASP A 45 -9.57 13.68 -51.58
CA ASP A 45 -9.51 15.06 -52.09
C ASP A 45 -8.66 15.90 -51.13
N GLU A 46 -7.51 16.33 -51.64
CA GLU A 46 -6.66 17.40 -51.10
C GLU A 46 -7.44 18.71 -51.07
N TYR A 47 -7.47 19.37 -49.90
CA TYR A 47 -7.71 20.81 -49.83
C TYR A 47 -6.58 21.49 -49.06
N CYS A 48 -5.84 22.30 -49.82
CA CYS A 48 -4.85 23.26 -49.36
C CYS A 48 -5.48 24.28 -48.39
N TYR A 49 -4.76 24.60 -47.31
CA TYR A 49 -4.72 25.97 -46.81
C TYR A 49 -3.26 26.42 -46.72
N ASP A 50 -2.99 27.45 -47.49
CA ASP A 50 -1.76 28.25 -47.57
C ASP A 50 -2.03 29.60 -46.87
N ASN A 51 -0.93 30.29 -46.53
CA ASN A 51 -0.75 31.53 -45.73
C ASN A 51 -0.55 31.27 -44.23
N GLY A 52 0.60 31.53 -43.60
CA GLY A 52 1.76 32.35 -43.98
C GLY A 52 2.06 33.34 -42.85
N MET A 53 3.28 33.31 -42.30
CA MET A 53 4.04 34.42 -41.66
C MET A 53 5.22 33.89 -40.82
N ASP A 54 6.35 33.64 -41.48
CA ASP A 54 7.63 34.36 -41.36
C ASP A 54 8.27 34.84 -40.01
N TYR A 55 9.57 34.48 -39.90
CA TYR A 55 10.74 35.01 -39.15
C TYR A 55 10.78 34.85 -37.60
N TYR A 56 11.87 34.44 -36.93
CA TYR A 56 13.31 34.70 -37.13
C TYR A 56 14.22 33.53 -36.67
N TYR A 57 15.26 33.24 -37.46
CA TYR A 57 16.52 32.62 -37.04
C TYR A 57 17.47 33.74 -36.57
N GLU A 58 18.23 33.52 -35.50
CA GLU A 58 19.57 34.11 -35.36
C GLU A 58 20.58 33.05 -34.89
N ASN A 59 21.58 32.86 -35.74
CA ASN A 59 22.83 32.13 -35.53
C ASN A 59 23.80 32.97 -34.68
N ASN A 60 24.72 32.28 -34.00
CA ASN A 60 26.14 32.65 -33.90
C ASN A 60 26.92 31.31 -33.94
N HIS A 61 27.67 30.97 -35.00
CA HIS A 61 29.08 31.33 -35.29
C HIS A 61 30.01 31.12 -34.07
N ASP A 62 31.10 30.37 -34.11
CA ASP A 62 32.04 30.09 -35.21
C ASP A 62 32.84 28.76 -35.05
N PRO A 63 33.52 28.28 -36.13
CA PRO A 63 34.26 27.02 -36.27
C PRO A 63 35.78 27.21 -36.10
N LEU A 64 36.59 26.13 -36.16
CA LEU A 64 37.97 26.13 -36.69
C LEU A 64 38.50 24.69 -36.96
N ASP A 65 38.88 24.47 -38.24
CA ASP A 65 39.99 23.73 -38.88
C ASP A 65 40.33 22.28 -38.44
N GLU A 66 40.27 21.24 -39.29
CA GLU A 66 40.95 20.88 -40.57
C GLU A 66 42.33 20.18 -40.45
N ALA A 67 42.52 19.24 -41.39
CA ALA A 67 43.71 18.47 -41.80
C ALA A 67 44.00 17.15 -41.02
N ASP A 68 44.42 16.04 -41.63
CA ASP A 68 44.50 15.56 -43.02
C ASP A 68 44.97 14.08 -42.95
N GLU A 69 44.98 13.43 -44.11
CA GLU A 69 45.79 12.25 -44.50
C GLU A 69 45.14 10.86 -44.58
N ALA A 70 45.35 10.32 -45.78
CA ALA A 70 44.89 9.09 -46.39
C ALA A 70 45.71 7.86 -45.96
N THR A 71 45.20 6.65 -46.23
CA THR A 71 45.80 5.70 -47.21
C THR A 71 45.09 4.32 -47.19
N ASP A 72 44.62 3.93 -48.37
CA ASP A 72 44.79 2.66 -49.09
C ASP A 72 44.57 1.26 -48.49
N SER A 73 44.15 0.41 -49.45
CA SER A 73 44.26 -1.04 -49.63
C SER A 73 43.11 -1.88 -49.04
N ASP A 74 42.24 -2.45 -49.87
CA ASP A 74 42.37 -3.52 -50.90
C ASP A 74 42.34 -4.94 -50.31
N ASP A 75 41.79 -5.84 -51.13
CA ASP A 75 41.65 -7.31 -51.03
C ASP A 75 40.34 -7.82 -50.42
N SER A 76 39.29 -8.23 -51.17
CA SER A 76 39.13 -9.08 -52.37
C SER A 76 38.66 -10.52 -52.03
N CYS A 77 37.53 -10.88 -52.64
CA CYS A 77 37.14 -12.19 -53.20
C CYS A 77 36.91 -13.38 -52.24
N TYR A 78 35.70 -13.95 -52.27
CA TYR A 78 35.38 -15.10 -53.14
C TYR A 78 33.85 -15.31 -53.21
N GLU A 79 33.36 -15.41 -54.44
CA GLU A 79 32.07 -15.98 -54.84
C GLU A 79 32.12 -17.52 -54.69
N ASP A 80 30.99 -18.18 -54.40
CA ASP A 80 30.28 -19.02 -55.38
C ASP A 80 29.19 -19.90 -54.73
N ASP A 81 27.99 -19.78 -55.30
CA ASP A 81 27.06 -20.81 -55.78
C ASP A 81 26.81 -22.09 -54.97
N SER A 82 25.52 -22.38 -54.70
CA SER A 82 24.70 -23.21 -55.60
C SER A 82 23.37 -23.66 -55.00
N ASP A 83 22.34 -23.63 -55.85
CA ASP A 83 20.99 -24.17 -55.67
C ASP A 83 20.95 -25.67 -55.34
N ALA A 84 19.93 -26.11 -54.57
CA ALA A 84 19.22 -27.36 -54.84
C ALA A 84 17.90 -27.50 -54.05
N SER A 85 16.87 -27.78 -54.83
CA SER A 85 15.50 -28.24 -54.54
C SER A 85 15.33 -29.43 -53.58
N GLY A 86 14.14 -29.58 -52.99
CA GLY A 86 13.61 -30.90 -52.60
C GLY A 86 12.34 -30.89 -51.75
N ASP A 87 11.20 -31.11 -52.37
CA ASP A 87 9.91 -31.48 -51.75
C ASP A 87 9.99 -32.81 -50.97
N SER A 88 9.19 -32.97 -49.91
CA SER A 88 8.31 -34.15 -49.73
C SER A 88 7.42 -34.06 -48.49
N ASP A 89 6.13 -34.38 -48.71
CA ASP A 89 5.09 -34.63 -47.73
C ASP A 89 5.37 -35.88 -46.87
N SER A 90 4.91 -35.86 -45.60
CA SER A 90 4.43 -37.08 -44.92
C SER A 90 3.53 -36.76 -43.73
N TYR A 91 2.32 -37.31 -43.80
CA TYR A 91 1.26 -37.37 -42.78
C TYR A 91 1.58 -38.37 -41.63
N CYS A 92 0.70 -38.35 -40.61
CA CYS A 92 0.54 -39.21 -39.41
C CYS A 92 1.14 -38.59 -38.13
N GLY A 93 0.45 -38.42 -37.01
CA GLY A 93 -0.88 -38.81 -36.55
C GLY A 93 -0.95 -38.39 -35.07
N MET A 94 -2.11 -37.91 -34.61
CA MET A 94 -2.33 -37.53 -33.22
C MET A 94 -2.30 -38.76 -32.31
N ASP A 95 -1.73 -38.63 -31.11
CA ASP A 95 -2.39 -39.04 -29.87
C ASP A 95 -1.79 -38.31 -28.65
N PHE A 96 -2.67 -38.06 -27.70
CA PHE A 96 -2.55 -37.23 -26.50
C PHE A 96 -1.68 -37.87 -25.40
N ASP A 97 -0.89 -37.05 -24.70
CA ASP A 97 -0.66 -37.11 -23.23
C ASP A 97 0.17 -35.90 -22.78
N TYR A 98 -0.50 -34.83 -22.36
CA TYR A 98 0.13 -33.58 -21.87
C TYR A 98 -0.07 -33.45 -20.36
N GLU A 99 0.76 -34.11 -19.56
CA GLU A 99 0.83 -33.82 -18.11
C GLU A 99 2.18 -34.12 -17.44
N LYS A 100 3.30 -34.20 -18.19
CA LYS A 100 4.55 -34.71 -17.58
C LYS A 100 5.89 -34.13 -18.03
N ASN A 101 5.97 -32.90 -18.52
CA ASN A 101 7.27 -32.37 -18.98
C ASN A 101 7.54 -30.89 -18.69
N TYR A 102 7.31 -30.46 -17.45
CA TYR A 102 7.69 -29.11 -16.99
C TYR A 102 9.13 -29.01 -16.45
N ASN A 103 9.84 -30.14 -16.24
CA ASN A 103 11.18 -30.15 -15.62
C ASN A 103 12.36 -30.18 -16.61
N ASN A 104 12.15 -30.17 -17.93
CA ASN A 104 13.23 -30.34 -18.91
C ASN A 104 13.59 -29.11 -19.75
N ILE A 105 12.98 -27.94 -19.51
CA ILE A 105 13.27 -26.71 -20.28
C ILE A 105 14.23 -25.75 -19.53
N LEU A 106 14.51 -26.00 -18.25
CA LEU A 106 15.38 -25.14 -17.42
C LEU A 106 16.89 -25.47 -17.45
N LEU A 107 17.36 -26.40 -18.29
CA LEU A 107 18.75 -26.87 -18.29
C LEU A 107 19.55 -26.58 -19.59
N LYS A 108 19.19 -25.56 -20.37
CA LYS A 108 19.98 -25.17 -21.55
C LYS A 108 20.20 -23.66 -21.68
N THR A 109 20.76 -23.02 -20.66
CA THR A 109 21.66 -21.86 -20.85
C THR A 109 22.51 -21.63 -19.60
N ASN A 110 23.81 -21.89 -19.78
CA ASN A 110 24.99 -21.51 -18.99
C ASN A 110 25.46 -22.42 -17.82
N PRO A 111 26.76 -22.78 -17.79
CA PRO A 111 27.35 -23.77 -16.90
C PRO A 111 27.93 -23.14 -15.62
N TYR A 112 28.49 -23.97 -14.74
CA TYR A 112 29.14 -23.69 -13.45
C TYR A 112 28.29 -24.02 -12.22
N PHE A 113 28.18 -25.33 -11.97
CA PHE A 113 28.04 -25.89 -10.62
C PHE A 113 28.97 -27.10 -10.55
N GLU A 114 29.99 -27.05 -9.69
CA GLU A 114 30.74 -28.23 -9.26
C GLU A 114 30.10 -28.81 -7.99
N GLU A 115 30.14 -30.13 -7.96
CA GLU A 115 29.45 -31.06 -7.08
C GLU A 115 29.95 -31.03 -5.63
N TYR A 116 29.06 -31.34 -4.69
CA TYR A 116 29.38 -32.35 -3.67
C TYR A 116 28.13 -33.18 -3.37
N ASN A 117 28.11 -34.38 -3.94
CA ASN A 117 27.33 -35.51 -3.45
C ASN A 117 27.98 -36.01 -2.15
N ASP A 118 27.17 -36.35 -1.14
CA ASP A 118 27.34 -37.66 -0.53
C ASP A 118 26.01 -38.20 0.00
N SER A 119 25.68 -39.36 -0.54
CA SER A 119 24.57 -40.24 -0.23
C SER A 119 24.94 -41.17 0.93
N THR A 120 23.99 -41.49 1.80
CA THR A 120 23.71 -42.86 2.30
C THR A 120 22.45 -42.77 3.16
N ASP A 121 21.33 -43.36 2.74
CA ASP A 121 20.93 -44.76 2.88
C ASP A 121 20.65 -45.21 4.32
N ASP A 122 19.40 -45.62 4.47
CA ASP A 122 18.86 -46.74 5.24
C ASP A 122 18.80 -46.74 6.78
N SER A 123 17.53 -46.67 7.18
CA SER A 123 16.90 -47.23 8.36
C SER A 123 17.28 -48.69 8.66
N GLU A 124 17.61 -48.99 9.92
CA GLU A 124 17.29 -50.29 10.52
C GLU A 124 16.78 -50.13 11.97
N PHE A 125 15.62 -50.74 12.20
CA PHE A 125 14.98 -51.03 13.48
C PHE A 125 15.79 -52.07 14.29
N TYR A 126 15.89 -51.92 15.61
CA TYR A 126 15.80 -53.05 16.54
C TYR A 126 15.30 -52.62 17.93
N ASN A 127 14.19 -53.23 18.35
CA ASN A 127 13.76 -53.36 19.74
C ASN A 127 14.71 -54.31 20.48
N TYR A 128 15.06 -53.98 21.73
CA TYR A 128 15.21 -54.97 22.80
C TYR A 128 14.98 -54.33 24.17
N SER A 129 13.97 -54.86 24.85
CA SER A 129 13.76 -54.85 26.30
C SER A 129 14.91 -55.50 27.05
N VAL A 130 15.17 -55.11 28.30
CA VAL A 130 15.14 -55.95 29.52
C VAL A 130 15.71 -55.18 30.72
N ASP A 131 15.01 -55.39 31.84
CA ASP A 131 15.23 -55.21 33.27
C ASP A 131 16.63 -54.92 33.87
N ASP A 132 16.51 -54.53 35.15
CA ASP A 132 17.44 -54.54 36.27
C ASP A 132 18.11 -53.18 36.57
N SER A 133 18.16 -52.69 37.80
CA SER A 133 17.60 -53.12 39.08
C SER A 133 17.88 -52.01 40.12
N ASP A 134 17.22 -52.11 41.28
CA ASP A 134 17.80 -51.83 42.60
C ASP A 134 18.05 -50.38 43.09
N PHE A 135 17.23 -49.94 44.08
CA PHE A 135 17.47 -50.10 45.53
C PHE A 135 17.08 -48.87 46.41
N TYR A 136 16.32 -49.21 47.46
CA TYR A 136 16.11 -48.59 48.78
C TYR A 136 15.12 -47.42 48.98
N ASN A 137 13.96 -47.80 49.57
CA ASN A 137 13.42 -47.46 50.91
C ASN A 137 13.71 -46.04 51.45
N ASP A 138 12.78 -45.36 52.12
CA ASP A 138 12.11 -45.84 53.33
C ASP A 138 10.94 -44.92 53.72
N ASP A 139 9.81 -45.53 54.05
CA ASP A 139 8.92 -45.29 55.20
C ASP A 139 8.59 -43.85 55.67
N SER A 140 7.29 -43.50 55.67
CA SER A 140 6.40 -43.77 56.82
C SER A 140 5.18 -42.83 56.93
N VAL A 141 4.13 -43.38 57.56
CA VAL A 141 2.98 -42.74 58.24
C VAL A 141 1.82 -42.34 57.31
N ASP A 142 0.80 -43.19 57.08
CA ASP A 142 -0.26 -43.65 58.00
C ASP A 142 -1.16 -42.49 58.46
N ASP A 143 -2.33 -42.34 57.86
CA ASP A 143 -3.55 -42.23 58.64
C ASP A 143 -4.80 -42.46 57.79
N SER A 144 -5.70 -43.15 58.46
CA SER A 144 -6.91 -43.84 58.06
C SER A 144 -8.15 -42.96 57.80
N GLU A 145 -9.18 -43.66 57.31
CA GLU A 145 -10.63 -43.45 57.50
C GLU A 145 -11.38 -42.89 56.27
N SER A 146 -12.57 -43.35 55.88
CA SER A 146 -13.41 -44.53 56.15
C SER A 146 -14.76 -44.26 55.46
N TYR A 147 -15.39 -45.26 54.82
CA TYR A 147 -16.85 -45.36 54.49
C TYR A 147 -17.44 -44.27 53.55
N ASP A 148 -18.38 -44.50 52.62
CA ASP A 148 -19.50 -45.44 52.57
C ASP A 148 -19.82 -45.86 51.11
N GLU A 149 -20.29 -47.09 50.98
CA GLU A 149 -21.12 -47.59 49.88
C GLU A 149 -22.48 -46.87 49.90
N GLU A 150 -23.04 -46.46 48.75
CA GLU A 150 -24.44 -46.76 48.43
C GLU A 150 -24.65 -46.82 46.91
N SER A 151 -25.19 -47.96 46.52
CA SER A 151 -25.77 -48.37 45.25
C SER A 151 -27.00 -47.55 44.86
N TYR A 152 -27.18 -47.24 43.56
CA TYR A 152 -28.48 -47.40 42.88
C TYR A 152 -28.27 -47.68 41.39
N ASP A 153 -28.68 -48.88 41.00
CA ASP A 153 -29.06 -49.25 39.64
C ASP A 153 -30.29 -48.45 39.21
N THR A 154 -30.27 -47.90 38.00
CA THR A 154 -31.42 -47.93 37.09
C THR A 154 -30.91 -47.92 35.66
N ASP A 155 -31.03 -49.09 35.04
CA ASP A 155 -31.11 -49.26 33.59
C ASP A 155 -32.24 -48.39 33.03
N GLU A 156 -32.02 -47.71 31.91
CA GLU A 156 -33.01 -47.69 30.83
C GLU A 156 -32.34 -47.33 29.50
N ASP A 157 -32.44 -48.29 28.58
CA ASP A 157 -32.04 -48.25 27.19
C ASP A 157 -32.67 -47.08 26.43
N SER A 158 -31.88 -46.37 25.63
CA SER A 158 -32.39 -45.87 24.34
C SER A 158 -31.25 -45.61 23.35
N ASP A 159 -31.27 -46.44 22.32
CA ASP A 159 -30.54 -46.30 21.07
C ASP A 159 -30.64 -44.87 20.50
N SER A 160 -29.51 -44.25 20.22
CA SER A 160 -29.37 -43.41 19.02
C SER A 160 -27.93 -43.38 18.55
N CYS A 161 -27.70 -44.10 17.46
CA CYS A 161 -26.52 -43.95 16.62
C CYS A 161 -26.60 -42.58 15.94
N PHE A 162 -25.65 -41.69 16.16
CA PHE A 162 -25.11 -40.79 15.15
C PHE A 162 -23.73 -40.32 15.62
N VAL A 163 -22.71 -40.88 14.97
CA VAL A 163 -21.36 -40.35 14.92
C VAL A 163 -21.42 -39.19 13.93
N ASP A 164 -21.00 -38.01 14.33
CA ASP A 164 -20.44 -37.00 13.42
C ASP A 164 -19.40 -36.20 14.20
N ASP A 165 -18.15 -36.63 14.04
CA ASP A 165 -16.95 -35.87 14.34
C ASP A 165 -16.92 -34.63 13.43
N PHE A 166 -17.16 -33.46 14.00
CA PHE A 166 -16.90 -32.18 13.33
C PHE A 166 -16.34 -31.18 14.35
N ASP A 167 -15.09 -31.38 14.75
CA ASP A 167 -14.28 -30.35 15.42
C ASP A 167 -12.79 -30.67 15.27
N SER A 168 -12.13 -30.04 14.29
CA SER A 168 -10.69 -29.65 14.36
C SER A 168 -10.12 -29.05 13.04
N ALA A 169 -10.86 -29.03 11.94
CA ALA A 169 -10.33 -28.53 10.65
C ALA A 169 -10.28 -26.98 10.53
N ASP A 170 -11.01 -26.23 11.36
CA ASP A 170 -11.09 -24.75 11.25
C ASP A 170 -9.92 -24.00 11.91
N ALA A 171 -9.09 -24.68 12.71
CA ALA A 171 -7.94 -24.06 13.36
C ALA A 171 -6.68 -24.01 12.47
N LEU A 172 -6.51 -24.98 11.56
CA LEU A 172 -5.37 -24.98 10.61
C LEU A 172 -5.54 -24.00 9.46
N ASN A 173 -6.77 -23.64 9.08
CA ASN A 173 -7.05 -22.77 7.94
C ASN A 173 -6.71 -21.28 8.19
N LYS A 174 -6.44 -20.90 9.44
CA LYS A 174 -6.02 -19.53 9.80
C LYS A 174 -4.53 -19.30 9.61
N HIS A 175 -3.68 -20.32 9.74
CA HIS A 175 -2.22 -20.17 9.63
C HIS A 175 -1.80 -19.82 8.18
N ASP A 176 -2.45 -20.42 7.17
CA ASP A 176 -2.20 -20.17 5.75
C ASP A 176 -2.69 -18.79 5.26
N LEU A 177 -3.56 -18.13 6.02
CA LEU A 177 -3.98 -16.75 5.73
C LEU A 177 -2.84 -15.74 5.98
N TYR A 178 -1.88 -16.05 6.87
CA TYR A 178 -0.86 -15.12 7.35
C TYR A 178 0.44 -15.11 6.52
N GLU A 179 0.81 -16.21 5.86
CA GLU A 179 1.88 -16.21 4.85
C GLU A 179 1.48 -15.40 3.60
N ASN A 180 0.17 -15.32 3.29
CA ASN A 180 -0.33 -14.54 2.15
C ASN A 180 -0.15 -13.02 2.31
N LEU A 181 -0.18 -12.52 3.56
CA LEU A 181 0.09 -11.11 3.91
C LEU A 181 1.57 -10.70 3.76
N GLU A 182 2.50 -11.65 3.71
CA GLU A 182 3.95 -11.43 3.56
C GLU A 182 4.30 -10.85 2.19
N LEU A 183 3.66 -11.38 1.12
CA LEU A 183 3.83 -10.91 -0.26
C LEU A 183 3.07 -9.61 -0.52
N PHE A 184 2.00 -9.32 0.23
CA PHE A 184 1.20 -8.10 0.08
C PHE A 184 1.98 -6.82 0.43
N TYR A 185 2.68 -6.80 1.57
CA TYR A 185 3.35 -5.59 2.07
C TYR A 185 4.69 -5.30 1.38
N ARG A 186 5.45 -6.34 1.00
CA ARG A 186 6.80 -6.17 0.44
C ARG A 186 6.86 -5.36 -0.85
N SER A 187 5.84 -5.44 -1.71
CA SER A 187 5.87 -4.74 -3.00
C SER A 187 4.84 -3.62 -3.17
N ASN A 188 4.07 -3.29 -2.12
CA ASN A 188 3.16 -2.14 -2.11
C ASN A 188 3.70 -0.93 -1.32
N LEU A 189 4.70 -1.12 -0.44
CA LEU A 189 5.29 -0.02 0.37
C LEU A 189 6.06 1.04 -0.43
N TYR A 190 6.47 0.74 -1.66
CA TYR A 190 7.31 1.63 -2.48
C TYR A 190 6.53 2.67 -3.31
N VAL A 191 5.19 2.58 -3.36
CA VAL A 191 4.37 3.35 -4.32
C VAL A 191 3.65 4.57 -3.70
N LEU A 192 3.71 4.80 -2.38
CA LEU A 192 2.76 5.74 -1.74
C LEU A 192 3.45 6.91 -1.03
N LYS A 193 3.45 8.09 -1.68
CA LYS A 193 4.01 9.34 -1.14
C LYS A 193 2.96 10.43 -0.82
N VAL A 194 1.68 10.27 -1.20
CA VAL A 194 0.71 11.40 -1.16
C VAL A 194 -0.68 11.08 -0.60
N ILE A 195 -1.02 9.82 -0.26
CA ILE A 195 -2.36 9.51 0.28
C ILE A 195 -2.37 9.68 1.80
N THR A 196 -3.35 10.40 2.34
CA THR A 196 -3.52 10.50 3.80
C THR A 196 -3.69 9.10 4.40
N SER A 197 -3.10 8.85 5.58
CA SER A 197 -3.12 7.53 6.21
C SER A 197 -4.53 6.94 6.41
N ASN A 198 -5.56 7.80 6.42
CA ASN A 198 -6.96 7.42 6.54
C ASN A 198 -7.53 6.85 5.24
N GLU A 199 -7.36 7.52 4.09
CA GLU A 199 -7.91 7.08 2.80
C GLU A 199 -7.32 5.75 2.33
N TYR A 200 -6.02 5.53 2.54
CA TYR A 200 -5.39 4.26 2.20
C TYR A 200 -5.90 3.11 3.08
N SER A 201 -6.09 3.35 4.38
CA SER A 201 -6.67 2.36 5.29
C SER A 201 -8.10 1.98 4.87
N VAL A 202 -8.87 2.94 4.36
CA VAL A 202 -10.21 2.71 3.82
C VAL A 202 -10.14 1.88 2.54
N LEU A 203 -9.22 2.16 1.61
CA LEU A 203 -9.01 1.35 0.40
C LEU A 203 -8.63 -0.10 0.72
N LEU A 204 -7.72 -0.30 1.68
CA LEU A 204 -7.31 -1.62 2.14
C LEU A 204 -8.49 -2.40 2.72
N LEU A 205 -9.26 -1.77 3.59
CA LEU A 205 -10.44 -2.39 4.18
C LEU A 205 -11.49 -2.75 3.10
N PHE A 206 -11.61 -1.94 2.04
CA PHE A 206 -12.52 -2.22 0.92
C PHE A 206 -12.14 -3.51 0.22
N TYR A 207 -10.87 -3.60 -0.19
CA TYR A 207 -10.39 -4.78 -0.89
C TYR A 207 -10.37 -6.00 0.02
N GLU A 208 -10.01 -5.89 1.31
CA GLU A 208 -10.06 -6.99 2.28
C GLU A 208 -11.47 -7.58 2.37
N ARG A 209 -12.49 -6.72 2.56
CA ARG A 209 -13.88 -7.18 2.61
C ARG A 209 -14.33 -7.76 1.28
N LEU A 210 -13.96 -7.14 0.15
CA LEU A 210 -14.38 -7.58 -1.18
C LEU A 210 -13.80 -8.95 -1.49
N LEU A 211 -12.52 -9.15 -1.16
CA LEU A 211 -11.82 -10.42 -1.29
C LEU A 211 -12.47 -11.50 -0.44
N GLU A 212 -12.80 -11.21 0.83
CA GLU A 212 -13.40 -12.22 1.71
C GLU A 212 -14.74 -12.73 1.15
N ASP A 213 -15.63 -11.83 0.75
CA ASP A 213 -16.92 -12.22 0.17
C ASP A 213 -16.78 -12.99 -1.14
N LEU A 214 -15.91 -12.52 -2.04
CA LEU A 214 -15.71 -13.18 -3.32
C LEU A 214 -15.06 -14.55 -3.13
N ARG A 215 -14.13 -14.68 -2.18
CA ARG A 215 -13.49 -15.93 -1.85
C ARG A 215 -14.51 -16.96 -1.36
N GLN A 216 -15.40 -16.55 -0.45
CA GLN A 216 -16.49 -17.40 0.03
C GLN A 216 -17.47 -17.74 -1.10
N LYS A 217 -17.85 -16.75 -1.92
CA LYS A 217 -18.81 -16.91 -3.03
C LYS A 217 -18.33 -17.86 -4.12
N PHE A 218 -17.03 -17.86 -4.41
CA PHE A 218 -16.42 -18.66 -5.49
C PHE A 218 -15.59 -19.84 -4.98
N PHE A 219 -15.62 -20.13 -3.68
CA PHE A 219 -14.92 -21.26 -3.05
C PHE A 219 -13.42 -21.30 -3.38
N VAL A 220 -12.77 -20.13 -3.46
CA VAL A 220 -11.33 -20.04 -3.73
C VAL A 220 -10.57 -20.30 -2.44
N SER A 221 -9.72 -21.33 -2.41
CA SER A 221 -8.98 -21.67 -1.18
C SER A 221 -7.84 -20.67 -0.89
N SER A 222 -7.36 -20.64 0.35
CA SER A 222 -6.15 -19.88 0.70
C SER A 222 -4.92 -20.35 -0.09
N PHE A 223 -4.86 -21.64 -0.45
CA PHE A 223 -3.82 -22.20 -1.29
C PHE A 223 -3.89 -21.68 -2.74
N ASP A 224 -5.09 -21.63 -3.32
CA ASP A 224 -5.31 -21.06 -4.66
C ASP A 224 -4.90 -19.58 -4.71
N MET A 225 -5.23 -18.82 -3.66
CA MET A 225 -4.80 -17.43 -3.50
C MET A 225 -3.27 -17.33 -3.46
N LYS A 226 -2.60 -18.12 -2.61
CA LYS A 226 -1.13 -18.11 -2.51
C LYS A 226 -0.46 -18.44 -3.84
N SER A 227 -0.90 -19.51 -4.48
CA SER A 227 -0.36 -19.96 -5.77
C SER A 227 -0.57 -18.92 -6.87
N SER A 228 -1.77 -18.32 -6.94
CA SER A 228 -2.07 -17.28 -7.93
C SER A 228 -1.25 -16.01 -7.69
N ILE A 229 -1.07 -15.58 -6.43
CA ILE A 229 -0.23 -14.43 -6.08
C ILE A 229 1.23 -14.69 -6.47
N GLY A 230 1.77 -15.87 -6.17
CA GLY A 230 3.13 -16.27 -6.57
C GLY A 230 3.31 -16.17 -8.08
N LEU A 231 2.42 -16.79 -8.85
CA LEU A 231 2.45 -16.72 -10.32
C LEU A 231 2.34 -15.27 -10.83
N LEU A 232 1.47 -14.46 -10.24
CA LEU A 232 1.34 -13.05 -10.60
C LEU A 232 2.62 -12.27 -10.35
N ILE A 233 3.32 -12.52 -9.25
CA ILE A 233 4.60 -11.86 -8.96
C ILE A 233 5.65 -12.28 -10.00
N ASP A 234 5.77 -13.58 -10.26
CA ASP A 234 6.72 -14.12 -11.22
C ASP A 234 6.45 -13.53 -12.62
N CYS A 235 5.20 -13.59 -13.09
CA CYS A 235 4.84 -13.08 -14.41
C CYS A 235 5.06 -11.58 -14.56
N TYR A 236 4.69 -10.76 -13.56
CA TYR A 236 4.84 -9.30 -13.64
C TYR A 236 6.30 -8.85 -13.45
N SER A 237 7.12 -9.61 -12.71
CA SER A 237 8.56 -9.33 -12.57
C SER A 237 9.36 -9.57 -13.85
N LEU A 238 8.83 -10.40 -14.75
CA LEU A 238 9.46 -10.80 -16.01
C LEU A 238 8.90 -10.07 -17.23
N VAL A 239 8.06 -9.04 -17.04
CA VAL A 239 7.52 -8.25 -18.16
C VAL A 239 8.68 -7.59 -18.90
N ASN A 240 8.90 -8.00 -20.14
CA ASN A 240 9.91 -7.43 -21.02
C ASN A 240 9.25 -6.94 -22.31
N CYS A 241 9.53 -5.70 -22.71
CA CYS A 241 8.97 -5.07 -23.92
C CYS A 241 7.42 -5.16 -24.03
N GLY A 242 6.73 -5.10 -22.89
CA GLY A 242 5.27 -5.14 -22.81
C GLY A 242 4.63 -6.52 -22.96
N GLN A 243 5.42 -7.59 -23.00
CA GLN A 243 4.91 -8.96 -23.11
C GLN A 243 5.10 -9.71 -21.79
N LEU A 244 4.01 -10.32 -21.31
CA LEU A 244 4.07 -11.26 -20.19
C LEU A 244 4.69 -12.57 -20.67
N PRO A 245 5.53 -13.24 -19.86
CA PRO A 245 6.10 -14.55 -20.23
C PRO A 245 5.01 -15.62 -20.40
N ILE A 246 3.91 -15.48 -19.66
CA ILE A 246 2.76 -16.38 -19.67
C ILE A 246 1.50 -15.52 -19.58
N GLU A 247 0.51 -15.76 -20.45
CA GLU A 247 -0.80 -15.12 -20.35
C GLU A 247 -1.56 -15.67 -19.15
N ILE A 248 -1.95 -14.79 -18.22
CA ILE A 248 -2.71 -15.17 -17.03
C ILE A 248 -4.19 -15.17 -17.38
N ASP A 249 -4.84 -16.32 -17.22
CA ASP A 249 -6.27 -16.47 -17.49
C ASP A 249 -7.13 -15.88 -16.38
N PHE A 250 -7.44 -14.60 -16.48
CA PHE A 250 -8.36 -13.94 -15.56
C PHE A 250 -9.83 -14.33 -15.75
N ASN A 251 -10.16 -15.33 -16.59
CA ASN A 251 -11.47 -15.99 -16.47
C ASN A 251 -11.51 -16.93 -15.24
N SER A 252 -10.36 -17.30 -14.69
CA SER A 252 -10.28 -18.04 -13.42
C SER A 252 -10.35 -17.11 -12.21
N MET A 253 -11.28 -17.38 -11.30
CA MET A 253 -11.48 -16.56 -10.10
C MET A 253 -10.27 -16.55 -9.17
N LYS A 254 -9.47 -17.63 -9.10
CA LYS A 254 -8.24 -17.61 -8.29
C LYS A 254 -7.26 -16.53 -8.75
N TYR A 255 -7.07 -16.35 -10.06
CA TYR A 255 -6.18 -15.32 -10.58
C TYR A 255 -6.78 -13.92 -10.45
N CYS A 256 -8.10 -13.78 -10.62
CA CYS A 256 -8.80 -12.53 -10.32
C CYS A 256 -8.59 -12.08 -8.88
N LEU A 257 -8.82 -12.97 -7.92
CA LEU A 257 -8.70 -12.66 -6.49
C LEU A 257 -7.23 -12.49 -6.08
N GLY A 258 -6.31 -13.29 -6.60
CA GLY A 258 -4.87 -13.08 -6.39
C GLY A 258 -4.41 -11.69 -6.86
N TYR A 259 -4.88 -11.24 -8.02
CA TYR A 259 -4.57 -9.90 -8.53
C TYR A 259 -5.24 -8.80 -7.72
N LEU A 260 -6.52 -8.97 -7.37
CA LEU A 260 -7.26 -8.02 -6.54
C LEU A 260 -6.58 -7.84 -5.18
N TYR A 261 -6.13 -8.94 -4.58
CA TYR A 261 -5.34 -8.97 -3.36
C TYR A 261 -4.02 -8.23 -3.53
N ARG A 262 -3.27 -8.52 -4.59
CA ARG A 262 -1.91 -7.98 -4.76
C ARG A 262 -1.89 -6.51 -5.18
N TYR A 263 -2.72 -6.14 -6.16
CA TYR A 263 -2.60 -4.88 -6.90
C TYR A 263 -3.84 -3.97 -6.81
N GLY A 264 -5.00 -4.48 -6.37
CA GLY A 264 -6.26 -3.74 -6.40
C GLY A 264 -6.20 -2.39 -5.68
N ALA A 265 -5.73 -2.38 -4.42
CA ALA A 265 -5.62 -1.17 -3.62
C ALA A 265 -4.61 -0.17 -4.20
N CYS A 266 -3.44 -0.65 -4.67
CA CYS A 266 -2.39 0.21 -5.20
C CYS A 266 -2.77 0.85 -6.53
N HIS A 267 -3.41 0.11 -7.44
CA HIS A 267 -3.87 0.68 -8.70
C HIS A 267 -5.06 1.64 -8.50
N THR A 268 -5.90 1.42 -7.50
CA THR A 268 -6.96 2.37 -7.11
C THR A 268 -6.35 3.67 -6.57
N ALA A 269 -5.38 3.53 -5.66
CA ALA A 269 -4.61 4.65 -5.10
C ALA A 269 -3.92 5.48 -6.18
N LEU A 270 -3.29 4.81 -7.16
CA LEU A 270 -2.63 5.44 -8.31
C LEU A 270 -3.60 6.34 -9.10
N VAL A 271 -4.82 5.86 -9.37
CA VAL A 271 -5.82 6.63 -10.11
C VAL A 271 -6.41 7.75 -9.26
N LEU A 272 -6.68 7.49 -7.99
CA LEU A 272 -7.11 8.51 -7.03
C LEU A 272 -6.12 9.68 -7.00
N GLU A 273 -4.83 9.39 -6.76
CA GLU A 273 -3.77 10.39 -6.71
C GLU A 273 -3.67 11.18 -8.01
N ALA A 274 -3.64 10.49 -9.16
CA ALA A 274 -3.52 11.15 -10.47
C ALA A 274 -4.71 12.08 -10.77
N ILE A 275 -5.93 11.66 -10.43
CA ILE A 275 -7.13 12.45 -10.70
C ILE A 275 -7.26 13.61 -9.71
N SER A 276 -7.03 13.39 -8.41
CA SER A 276 -7.02 14.48 -7.42
C SER A 276 -6.00 15.55 -7.78
N THR A 277 -4.76 15.13 -8.11
CA THR A 277 -3.71 16.07 -8.55
C THR A 277 -4.15 16.86 -9.77
N MET A 278 -4.77 16.21 -10.76
CA MET A 278 -5.27 16.90 -11.96
C MET A 278 -6.41 17.87 -11.63
N LEU A 279 -7.31 17.53 -10.69
CA LEU A 279 -8.41 18.41 -10.27
C LEU A 279 -7.91 19.65 -9.53
N GLU A 280 -6.86 19.51 -8.73
CA GLU A 280 -6.24 20.59 -7.98
C GLU A 280 -5.39 21.51 -8.86
N SER A 281 -4.61 20.92 -9.77
CA SER A 281 -3.61 21.64 -10.57
C SER A 281 -4.12 22.09 -11.94
N SER A 282 -5.26 21.60 -12.39
CA SER A 282 -5.76 21.84 -13.74
C SER A 282 -7.28 21.98 -13.82
N SER A 283 -7.72 22.87 -14.71
CA SER A 283 -9.14 23.06 -15.02
C SER A 283 -9.65 22.11 -16.11
N VAL A 284 -8.80 21.24 -16.67
CA VAL A 284 -9.10 20.41 -17.84
C VAL A 284 -10.30 19.47 -17.61
N LEU A 285 -10.47 18.92 -16.40
CA LEU A 285 -11.60 18.05 -16.08
C LEU A 285 -12.90 18.82 -15.79
N LEU A 286 -12.83 20.07 -15.34
CA LEU A 286 -13.99 20.82 -14.85
C LEU A 286 -15.14 20.94 -15.88
N PRO A 287 -14.89 21.20 -17.18
CA PRO A 287 -15.97 21.22 -18.19
C PRO A 287 -16.72 19.89 -18.32
N LEU A 288 -16.04 18.76 -18.12
CA LEU A 288 -16.66 17.44 -18.16
C LEU A 288 -17.46 17.15 -16.89
N LEU A 289 -16.93 17.52 -15.72
CA LEU A 289 -17.60 17.32 -14.43
C LEU A 289 -18.83 18.21 -14.23
N ASN A 290 -18.94 19.30 -14.99
CA ASN A 290 -20.13 20.15 -15.01
C ASN A 290 -21.29 19.57 -15.85
N LYS A 291 -21.10 18.44 -16.53
CA LYS A 291 -22.18 17.74 -17.21
C LYS A 291 -23.09 17.05 -16.20
N LYS A 292 -24.38 16.92 -16.52
CA LYS A 292 -25.31 16.12 -15.69
C LYS A 292 -25.06 14.61 -15.83
N LYS A 293 -24.66 14.19 -17.03
CA LYS A 293 -24.31 12.81 -17.39
C LYS A 293 -22.87 12.80 -17.89
N LEU A 294 -22.05 11.91 -17.35
CA LEU A 294 -20.69 11.65 -17.79
C LEU A 294 -20.56 10.21 -18.27
N ASN A 295 -20.07 10.03 -19.50
CA ASN A 295 -19.77 8.71 -20.05
C ASN A 295 -18.28 8.43 -19.88
N VAL A 296 -17.91 7.40 -19.14
CA VAL A 296 -16.52 7.06 -18.83
C VAL A 296 -16.21 5.63 -19.26
N MET A 297 -15.07 5.41 -19.89
CA MET A 297 -14.62 4.09 -20.31
C MET A 297 -13.22 3.79 -19.76
N PHE A 298 -13.01 2.56 -19.28
CA PHE A 298 -11.72 2.07 -18.81
C PHE A 298 -11.29 0.89 -19.69
N LEU A 299 -10.27 1.11 -20.51
CA LEU A 299 -9.73 0.11 -21.43
C LEU A 299 -8.62 -0.68 -20.71
N GLY A 300 -8.76 -2.00 -20.62
CA GLY A 300 -7.97 -2.83 -19.70
C GLY A 300 -8.32 -2.57 -18.23
N GLY A 301 -9.59 -2.25 -17.95
CA GLY A 301 -10.02 -1.80 -16.62
C GLY A 301 -10.06 -2.90 -15.55
N GLY A 302 -9.92 -4.18 -15.94
CA GLY A 302 -9.93 -5.33 -15.04
C GLY A 302 -11.10 -5.30 -14.04
N PRO A 303 -10.84 -5.42 -12.72
CA PRO A 303 -11.89 -5.44 -11.70
C PRO A 303 -12.54 -4.07 -11.43
N GLY A 304 -12.15 -3.01 -12.16
CA GLY A 304 -12.68 -1.65 -11.96
C GLY A 304 -11.93 -0.81 -10.94
N TYR A 305 -10.65 -1.07 -10.68
CA TYR A 305 -9.82 -0.25 -9.78
C TYR A 305 -9.72 1.20 -10.26
N GLY A 306 -9.62 1.43 -11.58
CA GLY A 306 -9.57 2.78 -12.13
C GLY A 306 -10.89 3.52 -11.97
N PHE A 307 -12.01 2.80 -12.11
CA PHE A 307 -13.33 3.34 -11.84
C PHE A 307 -13.49 3.72 -10.38
N PHE A 308 -13.07 2.86 -9.45
CA PHE A 308 -13.17 3.14 -8.03
C PHE A 308 -12.31 4.34 -7.60
N GLY A 309 -11.04 4.39 -8.03
CA GLY A 309 -10.13 5.49 -7.71
C GLY A 309 -10.62 6.83 -8.27
N PHE A 310 -11.14 6.82 -9.50
CA PHE A 310 -11.77 7.99 -10.12
C PHE A 310 -12.95 8.50 -9.28
N LEU A 311 -13.82 7.63 -8.79
CA LEU A 311 -15.00 8.06 -8.02
C LEU A 311 -14.65 8.64 -6.65
N ILE A 312 -13.65 8.09 -5.98
CA ILE A 312 -13.16 8.66 -4.72
C ILE A 312 -12.61 10.06 -4.96
N ALA A 313 -11.85 10.26 -6.03
CA ALA A 313 -11.31 11.58 -6.39
C ALA A 313 -12.43 12.60 -6.70
N LEU A 314 -13.61 12.13 -7.13
CA LEU A 314 -14.75 12.99 -7.42
C LEU A 314 -15.58 13.39 -6.19
N HIS A 315 -15.23 12.98 -4.98
CA HIS A 315 -16.16 13.08 -3.85
C HIS A 315 -16.60 14.49 -3.47
N GLU A 316 -15.78 15.49 -3.76
CA GLU A 316 -16.09 16.91 -3.50
C GLU A 316 -16.73 17.63 -4.71
N HIS A 317 -16.94 16.92 -5.83
CA HIS A 317 -17.41 17.51 -7.09
C HIS A 317 -18.90 17.23 -7.35
N HIS A 318 -19.77 18.00 -6.68
CA HIS A 318 -21.21 17.74 -6.51
C HIS A 318 -22.15 17.96 -7.71
N ASN A 319 -21.66 18.22 -8.92
CA ASN A 319 -22.54 18.55 -10.07
C ASN A 319 -22.97 17.35 -10.91
N LEU A 320 -22.30 16.19 -10.74
CA LEU A 320 -22.62 14.97 -11.48
C LEU A 320 -23.88 14.31 -10.89
N LEU A 321 -24.85 14.02 -11.75
CA LEU A 321 -26.06 13.28 -11.36
C LEU A 321 -26.01 11.82 -11.84
N HIS A 322 -25.27 11.56 -12.91
CA HIS A 322 -25.21 10.25 -13.53
C HIS A 322 -23.85 9.95 -14.16
N ILE A 323 -23.35 8.75 -13.94
CA ILE A 323 -22.13 8.23 -14.57
C ILE A 323 -22.48 6.92 -15.30
N ASP A 324 -22.24 6.88 -16.60
CA ASP A 324 -22.31 5.66 -17.43
C ASP A 324 -20.87 5.14 -17.55
N ALA A 325 -20.55 4.09 -16.79
CA ALA A 325 -19.20 3.56 -16.68
C ALA A 325 -19.09 2.25 -17.45
N THR A 326 -18.17 2.18 -18.40
CA THR A 326 -17.91 0.98 -19.21
C THR A 326 -16.50 0.46 -18.93
N ILE A 327 -16.37 -0.77 -18.46
CA ILE A 327 -15.09 -1.49 -18.45
C ILE A 327 -14.96 -2.28 -19.74
N VAL A 328 -13.81 -2.19 -20.39
CA VAL A 328 -13.46 -3.02 -21.55
C VAL A 328 -12.23 -3.83 -21.17
N ASP A 329 -12.29 -5.15 -21.28
CA ASP A 329 -11.17 -6.03 -20.97
C ASP A 329 -11.25 -7.30 -21.84
N LYS A 330 -10.11 -7.95 -22.12
CA LYS A 330 -10.09 -9.20 -22.88
C LYS A 330 -10.71 -10.35 -22.08
N MET A 331 -10.58 -10.32 -20.75
CA MET A 331 -10.97 -11.42 -19.88
C MET A 331 -12.32 -11.15 -19.22
N SER A 332 -13.33 -11.94 -19.59
CA SER A 332 -14.71 -11.79 -19.10
C SER A 332 -14.89 -12.06 -17.60
N GLY A 333 -13.98 -12.82 -16.96
CA GLY A 333 -14.03 -13.08 -15.53
C GLY A 333 -14.06 -11.80 -14.67
N TRP A 334 -13.48 -10.71 -15.17
CA TRP A 334 -13.51 -9.42 -14.49
C TRP A 334 -14.90 -8.82 -14.35
N GLU A 335 -15.86 -9.14 -15.23
CA GLU A 335 -17.22 -8.61 -15.19
C GLU A 335 -17.86 -8.86 -13.83
N ILE A 336 -17.72 -10.08 -13.31
CA ILE A 336 -18.29 -10.47 -12.01
C ILE A 336 -17.69 -9.64 -10.87
N ILE A 337 -16.38 -9.42 -10.89
CA ILE A 337 -15.66 -8.66 -9.86
C ILE A 337 -16.04 -7.18 -9.93
N PHE A 338 -16.13 -6.62 -11.13
CA PHE A 338 -16.54 -5.24 -11.36
C PHE A 338 -17.98 -5.00 -10.90
N MET A 339 -18.92 -5.89 -11.24
CA MET A 339 -20.31 -5.76 -10.82
C MET A 339 -20.45 -5.85 -9.29
N GLU A 340 -19.71 -6.73 -8.61
CA GLU A 340 -19.72 -6.79 -7.14
C GLU A 340 -19.07 -5.56 -6.50
N THR A 341 -18.01 -5.01 -7.11
CA THR A 341 -17.38 -3.74 -6.72
C THR A 341 -18.41 -2.61 -6.76
N VAL A 342 -19.11 -2.42 -7.89
CA VAL A 342 -20.14 -1.39 -8.04
C VAL A 342 -21.28 -1.57 -7.03
N LYS A 343 -21.76 -2.80 -6.85
CA LYS A 343 -22.85 -3.12 -5.93
C LYS A 343 -22.52 -2.79 -4.48
N ARG A 344 -21.29 -3.04 -4.03
CA ARG A 344 -20.82 -2.68 -2.67
C ARG A 344 -20.69 -1.18 -2.49
N LEU A 345 -20.19 -0.50 -3.50
CA LEU A 345 -20.10 0.96 -3.48
C LEU A 345 -21.51 1.60 -3.40
N GLN A 346 -22.49 1.07 -4.13
CA GLN A 346 -23.89 1.50 -4.07
C GLN A 346 -24.57 1.20 -2.72
N ARG A 347 -24.23 0.09 -2.06
CA ARG A 347 -24.75 -0.24 -0.72
C ARG A 347 -24.23 0.69 0.38
N GLY A 348 -23.11 1.33 0.11
CA GLY A 348 -22.47 2.18 1.09
C GLY A 348 -21.79 1.43 2.20
N ASP A 349 -21.20 0.27 1.88
CA ASP A 349 -20.43 -0.53 2.83
C ASP A 349 -19.13 0.20 3.32
N PHE A 350 -18.95 1.47 2.94
CA PHE A 350 -17.77 2.33 3.09
C PHE A 350 -18.10 3.79 3.42
N ASP A 351 -18.26 4.11 4.71
CA ASP A 351 -18.73 5.42 5.21
C ASP A 351 -18.11 6.66 4.51
N GLN A 352 -16.79 6.68 4.25
CA GLN A 352 -16.11 7.85 3.69
C GLN A 352 -16.18 7.96 2.16
N ALA A 353 -16.14 6.83 1.43
CA ALA A 353 -16.24 6.84 -0.05
C ALA A 353 -17.70 6.87 -0.53
N CYS A 354 -18.63 6.49 0.34
CA CYS A 354 -20.04 6.29 0.03
C CYS A 354 -20.86 7.52 -0.39
N PRO A 355 -20.61 8.76 0.10
CA PRO A 355 -21.48 9.89 -0.21
C PRO A 355 -21.60 10.17 -1.72
N VAL A 356 -20.55 9.90 -2.50
CA VAL A 356 -20.58 10.05 -3.97
C VAL A 356 -21.54 9.04 -4.59
N PHE A 357 -21.47 7.78 -4.16
CA PHE A 357 -22.27 6.69 -4.73
C PHE A 357 -23.75 6.78 -4.35
N GLN A 358 -24.06 7.37 -3.20
CA GLN A 358 -25.44 7.62 -2.82
C GLN A 358 -26.08 8.74 -3.63
N ASN A 359 -25.27 9.72 -4.08
CA ASN A 359 -25.76 10.91 -4.77
C ASN A 359 -25.67 10.82 -6.29
N VAL A 360 -24.79 9.96 -6.83
CA VAL A 360 -24.57 9.79 -8.26
C VAL A 360 -25.14 8.46 -8.73
N ASN A 361 -26.03 8.51 -9.71
CA ASN A 361 -26.55 7.29 -10.34
C ASN A 361 -25.49 6.68 -11.27
N VAL A 362 -24.90 5.56 -10.86
CA VAL A 362 -23.92 4.81 -11.67
C VAL A 362 -24.64 3.73 -12.49
N THR A 363 -24.47 3.75 -13.80
CA THR A 363 -24.83 2.65 -14.71
C THR A 363 -23.57 1.92 -15.16
N PRO A 364 -23.26 0.76 -14.57
CA PRO A 364 -22.11 -0.04 -14.98
C PRO A 364 -22.41 -0.85 -16.24
N SER A 365 -21.40 -1.04 -17.08
CA SER A 365 -21.40 -2.01 -18.17
C SER A 365 -20.02 -2.60 -18.38
N PHE A 366 -19.97 -3.81 -18.93
CA PHE A 366 -18.73 -4.52 -19.23
C PHE A 366 -18.74 -5.01 -20.67
N ILE A 367 -17.62 -4.89 -21.36
CA ILE A 367 -17.42 -5.38 -22.73
C ILE A 367 -16.18 -6.27 -22.75
N SER A 368 -16.38 -7.55 -23.09
CA SER A 368 -15.26 -8.46 -23.36
C SER A 368 -14.70 -8.20 -24.76
N ALA A 369 -13.49 -7.67 -24.86
CA ALA A 369 -12.86 -7.29 -26.12
C ALA A 369 -11.33 -7.31 -26.03
N ASN A 370 -10.68 -7.91 -27.02
CA ASN A 370 -9.23 -7.85 -27.17
C ASN A 370 -8.82 -6.56 -27.88
N LEU A 371 -8.15 -5.64 -27.18
CA LEU A 371 -7.77 -4.33 -27.71
C LEU A 371 -6.76 -4.42 -28.87
N ASN A 372 -6.08 -5.55 -29.03
CA ASN A 372 -5.13 -5.78 -30.13
C ASN A 372 -5.84 -6.20 -31.43
N GLU A 373 -7.12 -6.57 -31.36
CA GLU A 373 -7.91 -6.97 -32.52
C GLU A 373 -8.77 -5.81 -33.00
N ILE A 374 -8.52 -5.30 -34.20
CA ILE A 374 -9.31 -4.20 -34.77
C ILE A 374 -10.81 -4.55 -34.85
N GLY A 375 -11.14 -5.82 -35.07
CA GLY A 375 -12.51 -6.33 -35.07
C GLY A 375 -13.26 -6.09 -33.77
N ALA A 376 -12.55 -6.03 -32.64
CA ALA A 376 -13.14 -5.86 -31.32
C ALA A 376 -13.69 -4.45 -31.08
N TYR A 377 -13.25 -3.46 -31.88
CA TYR A 377 -13.71 -2.07 -31.76
C TYR A 377 -15.07 -1.84 -32.39
N PHE A 378 -15.56 -2.72 -33.26
CA PHE A 378 -16.84 -2.55 -33.93
C PHE A 378 -18.04 -2.96 -33.06
N GLY A 379 -19.24 -2.49 -33.43
CA GLY A 379 -20.48 -2.90 -32.78
C GLY A 379 -20.68 -2.24 -31.42
N LYS A 380 -20.74 -3.02 -30.33
CA LYS A 380 -21.02 -2.47 -28.98
C LYS A 380 -19.92 -1.52 -28.50
N MET A 381 -18.65 -1.84 -28.78
CA MET A 381 -17.52 -1.02 -28.37
C MET A 381 -17.50 0.32 -29.13
N GLU A 382 -17.74 0.30 -30.45
CA GLU A 382 -17.85 1.49 -31.29
C GLU A 382 -18.89 2.47 -30.76
N ILE A 383 -20.11 1.99 -30.49
CA ILE A 383 -21.20 2.80 -29.95
C ILE A 383 -20.77 3.47 -28.64
N LYS A 384 -20.20 2.70 -27.71
CA LYS A 384 -19.75 3.24 -26.43
C LYS A 384 -18.59 4.23 -26.58
N MET A 385 -17.61 3.95 -27.45
CA MET A 385 -16.46 4.83 -27.70
C MET A 385 -16.88 6.20 -28.26
N ILE A 386 -17.78 6.22 -29.24
CA ILE A 386 -18.31 7.46 -29.86
C ILE A 386 -19.04 8.32 -28.83
N GLU A 387 -19.67 7.71 -27.83
CA GLU A 387 -20.41 8.43 -26.78
C GLU A 387 -19.51 8.86 -25.61
N THR A 388 -18.32 8.29 -25.47
CA THR A 388 -17.48 8.44 -24.27
C THR A 388 -16.88 9.85 -24.15
N ASP A 389 -16.94 10.43 -22.94
CA ASP A 389 -16.33 11.72 -22.61
C ASP A 389 -14.90 11.58 -22.11
N LEU A 390 -14.62 10.50 -21.37
CA LEU A 390 -13.36 10.26 -20.69
C LEU A 390 -12.96 8.79 -20.86
N VAL A 391 -11.78 8.55 -21.42
CA VAL A 391 -11.19 7.22 -21.58
C VAL A 391 -9.96 7.10 -20.70
N PHE A 392 -9.87 5.99 -19.96
CA PHE A 392 -8.75 5.64 -19.12
C PHE A 392 -7.95 4.48 -19.70
N LEU A 393 -6.63 4.65 -19.72
CA LEU A 393 -5.62 3.62 -19.97
C LEU A 393 -4.70 3.56 -18.76
N VAL A 394 -5.06 2.72 -17.78
CA VAL A 394 -4.32 2.57 -16.52
C VAL A 394 -3.59 1.24 -16.54
N LYS A 395 -2.26 1.26 -16.59
CA LYS A 395 -1.41 0.05 -16.74
C LYS A 395 -1.70 -0.80 -17.98
N THR A 396 -2.59 -0.37 -18.88
CA THR A 396 -3.03 -1.13 -20.05
C THR A 396 -1.92 -1.36 -21.06
N LEU A 397 -1.17 -0.30 -21.42
CA LEU A 397 -0.15 -0.41 -22.47
C LEU A 397 1.09 -1.16 -21.98
N SER A 398 1.34 -1.23 -20.67
CA SER A 398 2.39 -2.09 -20.12
C SER A 398 2.22 -3.58 -20.41
N HIS A 399 1.03 -4.02 -20.82
CA HIS A 399 0.73 -5.40 -21.21
C HIS A 399 0.53 -5.61 -22.71
N ILE A 400 0.73 -4.55 -23.51
CA ILE A 400 0.65 -4.62 -24.96
C ILE A 400 2.08 -4.61 -25.52
N PRO A 401 2.45 -5.54 -26.41
CA PRO A 401 3.76 -5.55 -27.04
C PRO A 401 4.08 -4.19 -27.68
N ASP A 402 5.33 -3.73 -27.57
CA ASP A 402 5.74 -2.41 -28.09
C ASP A 402 5.39 -2.20 -29.58
N ALA A 403 5.45 -3.28 -30.38
CA ALA A 403 5.11 -3.25 -31.81
C ALA A 403 3.62 -2.98 -32.08
N GLU A 404 2.73 -3.32 -31.14
CA GLU A 404 1.28 -3.23 -31.29
C GLU A 404 0.69 -1.96 -30.65
N LYS A 405 1.44 -1.30 -29.74
CA LYS A 405 0.95 -0.11 -29.01
C LYS A 405 0.44 0.99 -29.92
N LEU A 406 1.11 1.21 -31.06
CA LEU A 406 0.71 2.25 -32.00
C LEU A 406 -0.64 1.94 -32.65
N ASP A 407 -0.83 0.71 -33.10
CA ASP A 407 -2.06 0.28 -33.78
C ASP A 407 -3.25 0.32 -32.80
N VAL A 408 -3.04 -0.15 -31.56
CA VAL A 408 -4.04 -0.07 -30.49
C VAL A 408 -4.44 1.38 -30.23
N LEU A 409 -3.46 2.28 -30.06
CA LEU A 409 -3.76 3.69 -29.83
C LEU A 409 -4.41 4.37 -31.04
N GLN A 410 -4.02 4.02 -32.26
CA GLN A 410 -4.67 4.53 -33.47
C GLN A 410 -6.15 4.10 -33.51
N ASN A 411 -6.45 2.84 -33.21
CA ASN A 411 -7.82 2.34 -33.13
C ASN A 411 -8.62 3.09 -32.06
N ILE A 412 -8.07 3.23 -30.85
CA ILE A 412 -8.71 4.00 -29.77
C ILE A 412 -9.04 5.41 -30.25
N VAL A 413 -8.06 6.15 -30.76
CA VAL A 413 -8.26 7.56 -31.12
C VAL A 413 -9.18 7.72 -32.34
N PHE A 414 -9.18 6.77 -33.26
CA PHE A 414 -10.08 6.78 -34.42
C PHE A 414 -11.57 6.81 -34.02
N PHE A 415 -11.96 6.09 -32.95
CA PHE A 415 -13.34 6.04 -32.48
C PHE A 415 -13.69 7.11 -31.44
N LEU A 416 -12.72 7.87 -30.92
CA LEU A 416 -12.98 8.93 -29.95
C LEU A 416 -13.67 10.13 -30.60
N LYS A 417 -14.72 10.65 -29.94
CA LYS A 417 -15.34 11.90 -30.36
C LYS A 417 -14.41 13.11 -30.11
N PRO A 418 -14.52 14.18 -30.91
CA PRO A 418 -13.79 15.42 -30.65
C PRO A 418 -14.10 15.98 -29.25
N GLY A 419 -13.04 16.34 -28.53
CA GLY A 419 -13.14 16.89 -27.17
C GLY A 419 -13.25 15.83 -26.05
N ALA A 420 -13.27 14.54 -26.37
CA ALA A 420 -13.04 13.50 -25.37
C ALA A 420 -11.62 13.62 -24.79
N LEU A 421 -11.47 13.25 -23.51
CA LEU A 421 -10.18 13.19 -22.85
C LEU A 421 -9.69 11.76 -22.76
N LEU A 422 -8.43 11.54 -23.11
CA LEU A 422 -7.72 10.28 -22.91
C LEU A 422 -6.74 10.47 -21.75
N VAL A 423 -6.97 9.75 -20.65
CA VAL A 423 -6.14 9.75 -19.45
C VAL A 423 -5.26 8.50 -19.47
N TYR A 424 -3.95 8.70 -19.51
CA TYR A 424 -2.96 7.64 -19.51
C TYR A 424 -2.18 7.64 -18.20
N ILE A 425 -2.17 6.50 -17.51
CA ILE A 425 -1.48 6.33 -16.22
C ILE A 425 -0.69 5.04 -16.27
N ASP A 426 0.60 5.15 -16.59
CA ASP A 426 1.48 4.00 -16.72
C ASP A 426 2.97 4.41 -16.68
N PHE A 427 3.86 3.41 -16.57
CA PHE A 427 5.31 3.62 -16.67
C PHE A 427 5.98 2.44 -17.39
N PRO A 428 6.90 2.70 -18.34
CA PRO A 428 7.33 4.01 -18.83
C PRO A 428 6.31 4.63 -19.81
N PHE A 429 6.32 5.96 -19.94
CA PHE A 429 5.49 6.67 -20.92
C PHE A 429 6.01 6.46 -22.36
N PRO A 430 5.20 5.95 -23.31
CA PRO A 430 5.65 5.63 -24.66
C PRO A 430 5.68 6.89 -25.54
N HIS A 431 6.66 7.76 -25.29
CA HIS A 431 6.80 9.08 -25.93
C HIS A 431 6.69 9.03 -27.45
N LYS A 432 7.39 8.08 -28.10
CA LYS A 432 7.39 7.94 -29.56
C LYS A 432 6.02 7.61 -30.12
N THR A 433 5.28 6.75 -29.42
CA THR A 433 3.95 6.30 -29.83
C THR A 433 2.91 7.41 -29.68
N PHE A 434 2.94 8.16 -28.57
CA PHE A 434 2.03 9.31 -28.43
C PHE A 434 2.39 10.46 -29.38
N ALA A 435 3.68 10.71 -29.63
CA ALA A 435 4.12 11.79 -30.52
C ALA A 435 3.71 11.58 -31.99
N SER A 436 3.47 10.33 -32.43
CA SER A 436 3.01 10.05 -33.80
C SER A 436 1.50 10.27 -33.99
N LEU A 437 0.72 10.35 -32.91
CA LEU A 437 -0.73 10.54 -32.94
C LEU A 437 -1.10 12.03 -33.04
N ARG A 438 -1.16 12.54 -34.28
CA ARG A 438 -1.45 13.96 -34.58
C ARG A 438 -2.84 14.45 -34.13
N CYS A 439 -3.75 13.52 -33.88
CA CYS A 439 -5.13 13.78 -33.43
C CYS A 439 -5.25 14.01 -31.92
N LEU A 440 -4.19 13.75 -31.15
CA LEU A 440 -4.16 14.03 -29.71
C LEU A 440 -3.42 15.35 -29.44
N ARG A 441 -3.98 16.13 -28.51
CA ARG A 441 -3.33 17.32 -27.96
C ARG A 441 -3.08 17.09 -26.48
N LEU A 442 -1.83 17.19 -26.04
CA LEU A 442 -1.48 17.18 -24.63
C LEU A 442 -2.11 18.40 -23.96
N VAL A 443 -2.97 18.16 -22.96
CA VAL A 443 -3.66 19.21 -22.20
C VAL A 443 -3.28 19.23 -20.72
N TYR A 444 -2.69 18.14 -20.23
CA TYR A 444 -2.19 18.01 -18.88
C TYR A 444 -1.07 16.96 -18.84
N GLU A 445 -0.01 17.27 -18.11
CA GLU A 445 1.08 16.36 -17.78
C GLU A 445 1.37 16.57 -16.30
N SER A 446 1.32 15.50 -15.50
CA SER A 446 1.68 15.59 -14.08
C SER A 446 3.16 15.91 -13.96
N SER A 447 3.54 16.88 -13.11
CA SER A 447 4.94 17.11 -12.75
C SER A 447 5.50 15.82 -12.17
N LYS A 448 6.47 15.21 -12.87
CA LYS A 448 6.99 13.86 -12.61
C LYS A 448 6.94 13.49 -11.13
N ILE A 449 5.93 12.72 -10.74
CA ILE A 449 5.94 11.98 -9.48
C ILE A 449 6.90 10.82 -9.75
N TRP A 450 8.20 11.05 -9.52
CA TRP A 450 9.16 9.96 -9.56
C TRP A 450 8.82 9.04 -8.39
N TYR A 451 8.26 7.87 -8.71
CA TYR A 451 8.35 6.73 -7.81
C TYR A 451 9.82 6.32 -7.80
N SER A 452 10.62 6.97 -6.95
CA SER A 452 12.01 6.59 -6.73
C SER A 452 12.02 5.21 -6.08
N THR A 453 11.95 4.16 -6.89
CA THR A 453 12.42 2.85 -6.50
C THR A 453 13.93 3.00 -6.35
N SER A 454 14.40 3.23 -5.12
CA SER A 454 15.82 3.15 -4.80
C SER A 454 16.25 1.68 -4.93
N SER A 455 16.41 1.23 -6.17
CA SER A 455 16.93 -0.07 -6.55
C SER A 455 18.41 0.02 -6.97
N ASP A 456 19.12 1.08 -6.58
CA ASP A 456 20.57 1.15 -6.67
C ASP A 456 21.24 0.32 -5.57
N SER A 457 20.84 -0.94 -5.46
CA SER A 457 21.58 -1.98 -4.74
C SER A 457 22.06 -3.09 -5.68
N SER A 458 22.15 -2.83 -6.98
CA SER A 458 22.96 -3.64 -7.89
C SER A 458 24.38 -3.08 -7.97
N SER A 459 25.09 -3.04 -6.84
CA SER A 459 26.55 -3.10 -6.86
C SER A 459 26.94 -4.57 -6.81
N GLU A 460 27.55 -5.03 -7.88
CA GLU A 460 28.18 -6.34 -8.02
C GLU A 460 28.99 -6.71 -6.77
N TYR A 461 28.56 -7.75 -6.07
CA TYR A 461 29.41 -8.47 -5.12
C TYR A 461 30.46 -9.23 -5.93
N SER A 462 31.61 -8.61 -6.16
CA SER A 462 32.85 -9.33 -6.44
C SER A 462 33.71 -9.35 -5.19
N ASP A 463 33.98 -10.55 -4.68
CA ASP A 463 34.99 -10.85 -3.67
C ASP A 463 36.31 -10.10 -3.96
N VAL A 464 36.56 -9.01 -3.24
CA VAL A 464 37.91 -8.46 -3.03
C VAL A 464 38.02 -8.07 -1.57
N CYS A 465 39.09 -8.54 -0.96
CA CYS A 465 39.41 -8.48 0.46
C CYS A 465 39.15 -7.13 1.14
N LEU A 466 38.55 -7.25 2.31
CA LEU A 466 38.27 -6.21 3.29
C LEU A 466 39.54 -5.84 4.06
N GLU A 467 40.43 -5.04 3.47
CA GLU A 467 41.46 -4.28 4.17
C GLU A 467 41.58 -2.90 3.48
N ASP A 468 41.67 -1.81 4.27
CA ASP A 468 41.83 -0.39 3.87
C ASP A 468 40.58 0.49 3.61
N TYR A 469 39.66 0.57 4.58
CA TYR A 469 38.83 1.78 4.77
C TYR A 469 38.92 2.32 6.20
N THR A 470 40.14 2.68 6.60
CA THR A 470 40.40 3.65 7.68
C THR A 470 41.54 4.59 7.28
N SER A 471 41.31 5.48 6.32
CA SER A 471 42.03 6.76 6.24
C SER A 471 41.33 7.71 5.27
N SER A 472 41.39 9.01 5.57
CA SER A 472 40.98 10.17 4.75
C SER A 472 39.52 10.65 4.86
N LEU A 473 39.10 11.04 6.08
CA LEU A 473 38.35 12.28 6.26
C LEU A 473 39.36 13.38 6.63
N GLU A 474 39.85 14.12 5.63
CA GLU A 474 40.44 15.44 5.85
C GLU A 474 39.53 16.49 5.22
N CYS A 475 39.05 17.38 6.08
CA CYS A 475 38.29 18.56 5.73
C CYS A 475 39.09 19.46 4.79
N THR A 476 38.45 19.92 3.71
CA THR A 476 38.81 21.21 3.11
C THR A 476 37.55 22.08 3.08
N ASP A 477 37.52 22.99 4.05
CA ASP A 477 36.84 24.28 3.96
C ASP A 477 37.23 24.96 2.64
N ASP A 478 36.25 25.33 1.82
CA ASP A 478 36.35 26.58 1.08
C ASP A 478 34.97 27.15 0.83
N GLY A 479 34.74 28.33 1.41
CA GLY A 479 33.47 29.03 1.37
C GLY A 479 33.19 29.69 0.02
N SER A 480 31.92 29.69 -0.38
CA SER A 480 31.35 30.73 -1.22
C SER A 480 29.85 30.83 -1.00
N CYS A 481 29.42 32.04 -0.69
CA CYS A 481 28.05 32.43 -0.36
C CYS A 481 27.20 32.68 -1.62
N ASN A 482 25.86 32.72 -1.41
CA ASN A 482 24.74 33.01 -2.33
C ASN A 482 24.29 31.83 -3.21
N SER A 483 23.02 31.43 -3.22
CA SER A 483 21.82 32.28 -3.35
C SER A 483 20.59 31.54 -2.84
N GLY A 484 19.64 32.25 -2.24
CA GLY A 484 18.41 31.67 -1.70
C GLY A 484 17.58 30.90 -2.73
N SER A 485 17.69 29.57 -2.68
CA SER A 485 16.60 28.68 -3.06
C SER A 485 15.63 28.66 -1.90
N GLY A 486 14.35 28.94 -2.15
CA GLY A 486 13.30 28.65 -1.19
C GLY A 486 13.36 27.15 -0.90
N THR A 487 14.00 26.79 0.22
CA THR A 487 13.91 25.45 0.77
C THR A 487 12.44 25.26 1.08
N GLU A 488 11.78 24.41 0.29
CA GLU A 488 10.46 23.89 0.62
C GLU A 488 10.52 23.50 2.10
N ILE A 489 9.64 24.09 2.90
CA ILE A 489 9.53 23.74 4.32
C ILE A 489 9.12 22.28 4.30
N GLU A 490 10.09 21.40 4.57
CA GLU A 490 9.85 19.97 4.65
C GLU A 490 8.79 19.75 5.74
N ASP A 491 7.71 19.05 5.40
CA ASP A 491 6.65 18.76 6.34
C ASP A 491 7.23 17.96 7.51
N ASP A 492 7.17 18.51 8.73
CA ASP A 492 7.70 17.89 9.95
C ASP A 492 7.19 16.44 10.11
N LYS A 493 5.96 16.13 9.63
CA LYS A 493 5.41 14.77 9.66
C LYS A 493 6.13 13.83 8.70
N GLN A 494 6.53 14.33 7.52
CA GLN A 494 7.32 13.56 6.56
C GLN A 494 8.72 13.28 7.13
N VAL A 495 9.31 14.26 7.81
CA VAL A 495 10.62 14.10 8.48
C VAL A 495 10.53 13.06 9.59
N ILE A 496 9.48 13.11 10.43
CA ILE A 496 9.20 12.10 11.46
C ILE A 496 9.06 10.70 10.84
N PHE A 497 8.33 10.57 9.73
CA PHE A 497 8.17 9.29 9.04
C PHE A 497 9.52 8.75 8.52
N ASN A 498 10.30 9.62 7.88
CA ASN A 498 11.63 9.27 7.36
C ASN A 498 12.58 8.86 8.50
N PHE A 499 12.55 9.55 9.63
CA PHE A 499 13.33 9.23 10.82
C PHE A 499 13.05 7.80 11.31
N TYR A 500 11.80 7.43 11.52
CA TYR A 500 11.46 6.07 12.00
C TYR A 500 11.74 4.98 10.97
N LYS A 501 11.65 5.31 9.67
CA LYS A 501 12.05 4.39 8.61
C LYS A 501 13.55 4.09 8.69
N THR A 502 14.38 5.13 8.80
CA THR A 502 15.84 4.99 8.94
C THR A 502 16.21 4.26 10.23
N LEU A 503 15.68 4.70 11.38
CA LEU A 503 15.89 4.05 12.68
C LEU A 503 15.54 2.56 12.61
N SER A 504 14.41 2.18 12.00
CA SER A 504 14.03 0.77 11.87
C SER A 504 15.05 -0.07 11.08
N VAL A 505 15.63 0.49 10.01
CA VAL A 505 16.65 -0.18 9.21
C VAL A 505 17.96 -0.34 9.99
N GLU A 506 18.38 0.70 10.70
CA GLU A 506 19.58 0.65 11.54
C GLU A 506 19.43 -0.38 12.67
N LEU A 507 18.28 -0.40 13.37
CA LEU A 507 18.03 -1.38 14.44
C LEU A 507 18.00 -2.82 13.94
N LEU A 508 17.49 -3.07 12.73
CA LEU A 508 17.55 -4.40 12.11
C LEU A 508 19.00 -4.89 12.00
N GLN A 509 19.91 -4.00 11.59
CA GLN A 509 21.33 -4.30 11.47
C GLN A 509 21.98 -4.44 12.86
N THR A 510 21.76 -3.47 13.75
CA THR A 510 22.34 -3.44 15.11
C THR A 510 22.01 -4.69 15.90
N PHE A 511 20.77 -5.17 15.84
CA PHE A 511 20.33 -6.35 16.59
C PHE A 511 20.35 -7.64 15.78
N SER A 512 20.86 -7.63 14.54
CA SER A 512 20.90 -8.78 13.64
C SER A 512 19.53 -9.48 13.51
N ILE A 513 18.46 -8.69 13.36
CA ILE A 513 17.09 -9.19 13.24
C ILE A 513 16.74 -9.36 11.76
N GLU A 514 16.19 -10.51 11.41
CA GLU A 514 15.74 -10.75 10.05
C GLU A 514 14.38 -10.08 9.77
N SER A 515 14.17 -9.58 8.55
CA SER A 515 12.95 -8.82 8.21
C SER A 515 11.65 -9.60 8.43
N TRP A 516 11.68 -10.93 8.30
CA TRP A 516 10.50 -11.77 8.51
C TRP A 516 10.09 -11.82 10.00
N GLU A 517 11.05 -11.71 10.93
CA GLU A 517 10.74 -11.65 12.36
C GLU A 517 9.98 -10.38 12.71
N VAL A 518 10.43 -9.24 12.18
CA VAL A 518 9.73 -7.96 12.34
C VAL A 518 8.33 -8.02 11.74
N TYR A 519 8.17 -8.69 10.60
CA TYR A 519 6.86 -8.90 10.00
C TYR A 519 5.91 -9.69 10.94
N TYR A 520 6.34 -10.83 11.49
CA TYR A 520 5.52 -11.59 12.45
C TYR A 520 5.21 -10.77 13.70
N SER A 521 6.18 -10.01 14.18
CA SER A 521 6.00 -9.08 15.29
C SER A 521 4.93 -8.03 14.96
N VAL A 522 4.95 -7.39 13.79
CA VAL A 522 3.91 -6.45 13.34
C VAL A 522 2.53 -7.13 13.33
N GLN A 523 2.42 -8.34 12.78
CA GLN A 523 1.15 -9.07 12.73
C GLN A 523 0.64 -9.41 14.14
N ASN A 524 1.53 -9.87 15.02
CA ASN A 524 1.18 -10.18 16.41
C ASN A 524 0.70 -8.93 17.15
N ILE A 525 1.40 -7.80 16.99
CA ILE A 525 1.02 -6.52 17.59
C ILE A 525 -0.33 -6.06 17.02
N LEU A 526 -0.52 -6.07 15.70
CA LEU A 526 -1.79 -5.72 15.05
C LEU A 526 -2.96 -6.55 15.59
N ARG A 527 -2.76 -7.87 15.70
CA ARG A 527 -3.76 -8.79 16.24
C ARG A 527 -4.13 -8.41 17.67
N ASN A 528 -3.15 -8.20 18.54
CA ASN A 528 -3.41 -7.87 19.94
C ASN A 528 -4.08 -6.50 20.11
N TYR A 529 -3.61 -5.47 19.39
CA TYR A 529 -4.16 -4.12 19.46
C TYR A 529 -5.59 -4.04 18.89
N ARG A 530 -5.92 -4.85 17.87
CA ARG A 530 -7.28 -4.91 17.28
C ARG A 530 -8.34 -5.40 18.26
N TYR A 531 -7.95 -6.22 19.23
CA TYR A 531 -8.87 -6.86 20.16
C TYR A 531 -8.69 -6.39 21.61
N VAL A 532 -8.11 -5.21 21.83
CA VAL A 532 -8.08 -4.58 23.15
C VAL A 532 -9.52 -4.39 23.64
N ARG A 533 -9.80 -4.87 24.85
CA ARG A 533 -11.08 -4.67 25.55
C ARG A 533 -10.80 -4.22 26.97
N ASP A 534 -11.48 -3.18 27.40
CA ASP A 534 -11.40 -2.64 28.77
C ASP A 534 -9.94 -2.42 29.23
N GLY A 535 -9.11 -1.88 28.32
CA GLY A 535 -7.70 -1.60 28.57
C GLY A 535 -6.77 -2.82 28.61
N THR A 536 -7.28 -4.03 28.34
CA THR A 536 -6.52 -5.28 28.40
C THR A 536 -6.24 -5.83 27.00
N LEU A 537 -4.99 -6.22 26.76
CA LEU A 537 -4.59 -6.95 25.55
C LEU A 537 -5.01 -8.42 25.65
N PRO A 538 -5.43 -9.08 24.54
CA PRO A 538 -5.73 -10.51 24.56
C PRO A 538 -4.53 -11.38 24.94
N THR A 539 -3.33 -10.94 24.57
CA THR A 539 -2.07 -11.56 24.92
C THR A 539 -1.04 -10.46 25.14
N GLU A 540 -0.27 -10.57 26.21
CA GLU A 540 0.84 -9.66 26.48
C GLU A 540 1.89 -9.78 25.37
N ILE A 541 2.40 -8.64 24.92
CA ILE A 541 3.45 -8.58 23.91
C ILE A 541 4.77 -8.45 24.65
N ASP A 542 5.64 -9.44 24.46
CA ASP A 542 6.97 -9.43 25.06
C ASP A 542 7.89 -8.46 24.33
N TYR A 543 8.02 -7.24 24.84
CA TYR A 543 8.94 -6.24 24.30
C TYR A 543 10.38 -6.44 24.77
N THR A 544 10.71 -7.49 25.53
CA THR A 544 12.12 -7.90 25.68
C THR A 544 12.67 -8.46 24.37
N LYS A 545 11.80 -9.01 23.50
CA LYS A 545 12.17 -9.44 22.14
C LYS A 545 12.34 -8.23 21.21
N LYS A 546 13.56 -7.99 20.74
CA LYS A 546 13.88 -6.85 19.86
C LYS A 546 13.05 -6.79 18.57
N SER A 547 12.65 -7.93 18.00
CA SER A 547 11.77 -7.94 16.83
C SER A 547 10.38 -7.38 17.14
N ASN A 548 9.85 -7.57 18.36
CA ASN A 548 8.61 -6.94 18.80
C ASN A 548 8.76 -5.41 18.93
N CYS A 549 9.90 -4.94 19.44
CA CYS A 549 10.18 -3.50 19.50
C CYS A 549 10.24 -2.87 18.10
N ILE A 550 11.01 -3.46 17.18
CA ILE A 550 11.12 -2.94 15.80
C ILE A 550 9.79 -3.06 15.08
N GLY A 551 9.02 -4.13 15.31
CA GLY A 551 7.67 -4.27 14.75
C GLY A 551 6.72 -3.16 15.21
N TYR A 552 6.80 -2.76 16.48
CA TYR A 552 6.06 -1.61 16.99
C TYR A 552 6.53 -0.30 16.37
N LEU A 553 7.85 -0.07 16.28
CA LEU A 553 8.41 1.13 15.64
C LEU A 553 7.90 1.28 14.21
N HIS A 554 8.02 0.21 13.43
CA HIS A 554 7.58 0.16 12.05
C HIS A 554 6.08 0.46 11.92
N ARG A 555 5.26 0.02 12.87
CA ARG A 555 3.80 0.16 12.77
C ARG A 555 3.25 1.46 13.35
N TYR A 556 3.73 1.88 14.52
CA TYR A 556 3.06 2.88 15.34
C TYR A 556 3.91 4.10 15.69
N ALA A 557 5.24 4.00 15.70
CA ALA A 557 6.05 5.09 16.27
C ALA A 557 5.87 6.41 15.52
N ALA A 558 5.96 6.43 14.19
CA ALA A 558 5.78 7.66 13.41
C ALA A 558 4.40 8.32 13.63
N CYS A 559 3.32 7.52 13.68
CA CYS A 559 1.98 8.07 13.88
C CYS A 559 1.75 8.56 15.33
N HIS A 560 2.33 7.89 16.32
CA HIS A 560 2.26 8.33 17.72
C HIS A 560 3.11 9.59 17.94
N THR A 561 4.30 9.66 17.36
CA THR A 561 5.15 10.87 17.36
C THR A 561 4.42 12.04 16.72
N ALA A 562 3.81 11.85 15.56
CA ALA A 562 3.03 12.90 14.88
C ALA A 562 1.83 13.36 15.74
N LEU A 563 1.15 12.44 16.41
CA LEU A 563 0.05 12.78 17.32
C LEU A 563 0.53 13.64 18.49
N VAL A 564 1.67 13.30 19.10
CA VAL A 564 2.24 14.09 20.20
C VAL A 564 2.73 15.44 19.70
N PHE A 565 3.39 15.49 18.54
CA PHE A 565 3.80 16.73 17.89
C PHE A 565 2.62 17.68 17.68
N ASP A 566 1.52 17.21 17.08
CA ASP A 566 0.32 18.00 16.85
C ASP A 566 -0.27 18.49 18.17
N ALA A 567 -0.47 17.59 19.14
CA ALA A 567 -1.08 17.93 20.43
C ALA A 567 -0.24 18.93 21.24
N VAL A 568 1.08 18.77 21.28
CA VAL A 568 1.99 19.68 22.00
C VAL A 568 2.06 21.04 21.30
N THR A 569 2.10 21.05 19.96
CA THR A 569 2.07 22.29 19.16
C THR A 569 0.79 23.08 19.42
N ASP A 570 -0.36 22.40 19.43
CA ASP A 570 -1.65 23.03 19.76
C ASP A 570 -1.66 23.59 21.17
N ILE A 571 -1.17 22.82 22.15
CA ILE A 571 -1.06 23.26 23.54
C ILE A 571 -0.21 24.54 23.64
N PHE A 572 0.93 24.56 22.99
CA PHE A 572 1.83 25.71 23.02
C PHE A 572 1.29 26.95 22.30
N ASN A 573 0.58 26.76 21.18
CA ASN A 573 -0.03 27.84 20.42
C ASN A 573 -1.35 28.35 21.05
N SER A 574 -1.97 27.57 21.92
CA SER A 574 -3.25 27.93 22.56
C SER A 574 -3.09 28.93 23.72
N SER A 575 -4.22 29.51 24.15
CA SER A 575 -4.29 30.32 25.37
C SER A 575 -3.99 29.54 26.66
N PHE A 576 -3.92 28.20 26.61
CA PHE A 576 -3.43 27.39 27.73
C PHE A 576 -1.92 27.54 27.97
N SER A 577 -1.21 28.24 27.08
CA SER A 577 0.20 28.56 27.29
C SER A 577 0.43 29.34 28.58
N ASP A 578 -0.56 29.98 29.21
CA ASP A 578 -0.34 30.65 30.51
C ASP A 578 0.12 29.68 31.62
N VAL A 579 -0.24 28.40 31.54
CA VAL A 579 0.19 27.36 32.50
C VAL A 579 1.59 26.84 32.18
N LEU A 580 1.92 26.68 30.89
CA LEU A 580 3.19 26.11 30.44
C LEU A 580 4.28 27.16 30.23
N SER A 581 3.94 28.39 29.88
CA SER A 581 4.88 29.49 29.65
C SER A 581 5.81 29.71 30.84
N PRO A 582 5.35 29.73 32.10
CA PRO A 582 6.26 29.83 33.24
C PRO A 582 7.25 28.65 33.35
N LYS A 583 6.87 27.46 32.86
CA LYS A 583 7.70 26.26 32.84
C LYS A 583 8.72 26.30 31.69
N LEU A 584 8.29 26.69 30.48
CA LEU A 584 9.15 26.83 29.30
C LEU A 584 10.16 27.99 29.41
N ASN A 585 9.84 29.01 30.20
CA ASN A 585 10.75 30.13 30.48
C ASN A 585 11.85 29.79 31.51
N LYS A 586 11.87 28.56 32.05
CA LYS A 586 12.95 28.12 32.93
C LYS A 586 14.20 27.81 32.11
N LYS A 587 15.36 27.98 32.75
CA LYS A 587 16.65 27.54 32.19
C LYS A 587 16.76 26.02 32.11
N SER A 588 16.07 25.31 33.01
CA SER A 588 16.04 23.86 33.05
C SER A 588 14.60 23.36 33.14
N LEU A 589 14.32 22.29 32.40
CA LEU A 589 13.01 21.64 32.37
C LEU A 589 13.17 20.15 32.66
N ASN A 590 12.37 19.62 33.59
CA ASN A 590 12.30 18.18 33.86
C ASN A 590 11.02 17.63 33.22
N VAL A 591 11.14 16.67 32.31
CA VAL A 591 10.00 16.06 31.62
C VAL A 591 10.02 14.56 31.87
N MET A 592 8.84 13.98 32.13
CA MET A 592 8.70 12.54 32.32
C MET A 592 7.61 11.99 31.40
N PHE A 593 7.92 10.89 30.72
CA PHE A 593 6.98 10.16 29.87
C PHE A 593 6.70 8.80 30.50
N LEU A 594 5.44 8.56 30.87
CA LEU A 594 5.00 7.32 31.51
C LEU A 594 4.38 6.39 30.46
N GLY A 595 4.95 5.20 30.30
CA GLY A 595 4.66 4.27 29.19
C GLY A 595 5.22 4.75 27.85
N GLY A 596 6.38 5.42 27.86
CA GLY A 596 6.93 6.07 26.68
C GLY A 596 7.63 5.12 25.69
N GLY A 597 7.78 3.83 26.04
CA GLY A 597 8.39 2.80 25.21
C GLY A 597 9.70 3.24 24.54
N PRO A 598 9.79 3.25 23.20
CA PRO A 598 11.00 3.63 22.47
C PRO A 598 11.30 5.14 22.45
N GLY A 599 10.49 5.97 23.12
CA GLY A 599 10.65 7.42 23.15
C GLY A 599 9.94 8.18 22.03
N ASN A 600 8.92 7.59 21.40
CA ASN A 600 8.15 8.26 20.33
C ASN A 600 7.47 9.56 20.79
N ASP A 601 7.00 9.60 22.03
CA ASP A 601 6.39 10.78 22.61
C ASP A 601 7.42 11.89 22.83
N PHE A 602 8.62 11.50 23.24
CA PHE A 602 9.72 12.41 23.43
C PHE A 602 10.17 13.04 22.10
N VAL A 603 10.27 12.26 21.02
CA VAL A 603 10.59 12.81 19.68
C VAL A 603 9.53 13.83 19.26
N GLY A 604 8.25 13.53 19.42
CA GLY A 604 7.16 14.44 19.02
C GLY A 604 7.17 15.72 19.86
N PHE A 605 7.45 15.59 21.15
CA PHE A 605 7.63 16.71 22.05
C PHE A 605 8.83 17.59 21.67
N LEU A 606 9.99 17.01 21.31
CA LEU A 606 11.16 17.77 20.86
C LEU A 606 10.88 18.54 19.57
N THR A 607 10.26 17.89 18.59
CA THR A 607 9.87 18.53 17.32
C THR A 607 9.01 19.76 17.57
N ALA A 608 8.04 19.68 18.48
CA ALA A 608 7.18 20.81 18.83
C ALA A 608 7.91 21.88 19.67
N LEU A 609 8.78 21.46 20.59
CA LEU A 609 9.52 22.34 21.49
C LEU A 609 10.59 23.15 20.78
N HIS A 610 11.11 22.66 19.65
CA HIS A 610 12.13 23.32 18.84
C HIS A 610 11.79 24.78 18.53
N ASP A 611 10.54 25.13 18.27
CA ASP A 611 10.21 26.52 17.91
C ASP A 611 10.00 27.42 19.15
N HIS A 612 10.10 26.87 20.36
CA HIS A 612 9.66 27.52 21.61
C HIS A 612 10.69 27.50 22.76
N HIS A 613 11.88 26.96 22.53
CA HIS A 613 12.86 26.68 23.58
C HIS A 613 13.87 27.80 23.86
N ARG A 614 13.62 29.05 23.42
CA ARG A 614 14.59 30.18 23.47
C ARG A 614 15.25 30.46 24.84
N HIS A 615 14.66 29.98 25.93
CA HIS A 615 15.16 30.20 27.29
C HIS A 615 15.62 28.92 28.00
N LEU A 616 15.45 27.77 27.34
CA LEU A 616 15.78 26.45 27.86
C LEU A 616 17.22 26.10 27.46
N PHE A 617 18.04 25.79 28.46
CA PHE A 617 19.44 25.37 28.25
C PHE A 617 19.65 23.90 28.62
N ASP A 618 18.90 23.40 29.60
CA ASP A 618 19.00 22.03 30.08
C ASP A 618 17.62 21.34 30.03
N LEU A 619 17.54 20.19 29.36
CA LEU A 619 16.35 19.37 29.33
C LEU A 619 16.66 18.00 29.95
N ASN A 620 16.06 17.69 31.10
CA ASN A 620 16.17 16.38 31.73
C ASN A 620 14.90 15.57 31.41
N VAL A 621 15.05 14.52 30.61
CA VAL A 621 13.94 13.64 30.22
C VAL A 621 14.09 12.28 30.89
N SER A 622 12.99 11.79 31.47
CA SER A 622 12.90 10.43 31.97
C SER A 622 11.79 9.68 31.25
N ILE A 623 12.13 8.55 30.63
CA ILE A 623 11.16 7.60 30.07
C ILE A 623 10.96 6.49 31.10
N VAL A 624 9.71 6.19 31.42
CA VAL A 624 9.34 5.10 32.32
C VAL A 624 8.52 4.10 31.54
N ASP A 625 8.92 2.84 31.54
CA ASP A 625 8.15 1.76 30.92
C ASP A 625 8.35 0.46 31.69
N LYS A 626 7.40 -0.47 31.64
CA LYS A 626 7.53 -1.76 32.33
C LYS A 626 8.47 -2.70 31.57
N ASP A 627 8.57 -2.53 30.25
CA ASP A 627 9.30 -3.43 29.37
C ASP A 627 10.73 -2.92 29.17
N SER A 628 11.70 -3.53 29.87
CA SER A 628 13.11 -3.14 29.81
C SER A 628 13.73 -3.28 28.41
N GLY A 629 13.14 -4.09 27.53
CA GLY A 629 13.62 -4.22 26.15
C GLY A 629 13.52 -2.94 25.33
N TRP A 630 12.74 -1.95 25.78
CA TRP A 630 12.72 -0.61 25.19
C TRP A 630 13.99 0.20 25.46
N GLU A 631 14.74 -0.09 26.53
CA GLU A 631 15.91 0.70 26.90
C GLU A 631 16.95 0.77 25.77
N ASP A 632 17.28 -0.38 25.18
CA ASP A 632 18.23 -0.41 24.06
C ASP A 632 17.71 0.36 22.84
N ILE A 633 16.41 0.26 22.56
CA ILE A 633 15.78 0.94 21.42
C ILE A 633 15.76 2.45 21.63
N PHE A 634 15.47 2.87 22.85
CA PHE A 634 15.50 4.27 23.25
C PHE A 634 16.92 4.82 23.18
N ASN A 635 17.92 4.09 23.63
CA ASN A 635 19.33 4.50 23.56
C ASN A 635 19.77 4.71 22.11
N GLU A 636 19.46 3.79 21.20
CA GLU A 636 19.74 3.96 19.76
C GLU A 636 18.98 5.15 19.16
N THR A 637 17.71 5.34 19.54
CA THR A 637 16.93 6.53 19.16
C THR A 637 17.64 7.81 19.59
N MET A 638 18.25 7.85 20.78
CA MET A 638 18.98 9.02 21.27
C MET A 638 20.29 9.24 20.53
N GLU A 639 21.03 8.18 20.20
CA GLU A 639 22.27 8.30 19.42
C GLU A 639 22.00 8.88 18.03
N ILE A 640 20.95 8.42 17.34
CA ILE A 640 20.56 8.98 16.04
C ILE A 640 20.17 10.47 16.15
N LEU A 641 19.38 10.85 17.16
CA LEU A 641 19.01 12.26 17.36
C LEU A 641 20.23 13.14 17.68
N ARG A 642 21.18 12.66 18.49
CA ARG A 642 22.42 13.37 18.82
C ARG A 642 23.32 13.60 17.61
N GLN A 643 23.18 12.78 16.57
CA GLN A 643 23.87 12.98 15.29
C GLN A 643 23.18 14.03 14.41
N GLY A 644 22.15 14.72 14.91
CA GLY A 644 21.38 15.74 14.19
C GLY A 644 20.34 15.17 13.23
N GLN A 645 20.09 13.86 13.25
CA GLN A 645 19.04 13.25 12.42
C GLN A 645 17.65 13.46 13.05
N GLY A 646 16.58 13.38 12.24
CA GLY A 646 15.20 13.57 12.73
C GLY A 646 14.70 15.02 12.69
N GLY A 647 15.31 15.86 11.85
CA GLY A 647 14.89 17.25 11.63
C GLY A 647 14.97 18.09 12.89
N LYS A 648 13.89 18.80 13.21
CA LYS A 648 13.79 19.66 14.40
C LYS A 648 14.11 18.94 15.71
N ALA A 649 13.78 17.66 15.84
CA ALA A 649 14.09 16.90 17.05
C ALA A 649 15.61 16.65 17.19
N GLY A 650 16.31 16.39 16.08
CA GLY A 650 17.75 16.21 16.06
C GLY A 650 18.50 17.52 16.30
N SER A 651 18.15 18.58 15.57
CA SER A 651 18.76 19.91 15.73
C SER A 651 18.57 20.49 17.14
N PHE A 652 17.56 20.04 17.88
CA PHE A 652 17.36 20.41 19.27
C PHE A 652 18.56 20.08 20.18
N PHE A 653 19.28 18.98 19.89
CA PHE A 653 20.46 18.57 20.66
C PHE A 653 21.66 19.49 20.45
N ASP A 654 21.69 20.26 19.35
CA ASP A 654 22.74 21.24 19.09
C ASP A 654 22.56 22.50 19.94
N GLU A 655 21.31 22.81 20.32
CA GLU A 655 20.94 24.05 21.02
C GLU A 655 20.74 23.86 22.52
N VAL A 656 20.33 22.65 22.95
CA VAL A 656 19.95 22.35 24.33
C VAL A 656 20.71 21.13 24.85
N ASN A 657 21.20 21.21 26.09
CA ASN A 657 21.81 20.08 26.78
C ASN A 657 20.71 19.10 27.22
N VAL A 658 20.48 18.05 26.43
CA VAL A 658 19.47 17.04 26.69
C VAL A 658 20.08 15.84 27.42
N ILE A 659 19.63 15.63 28.66
CA ILE A 659 19.98 14.47 29.49
C ILE A 659 18.78 13.54 29.52
N THR A 660 18.97 12.29 29.10
CA THR A 660 17.92 11.28 29.09
C THR A 660 18.18 10.18 30.12
N THR A 661 17.11 9.56 30.63
CA THR A 661 17.19 8.39 31.50
C THR A 661 16.02 7.47 31.19
N PHE A 662 16.29 6.18 31.05
CA PHE A 662 15.26 5.15 30.97
C PHE A 662 15.09 4.49 32.35
N ILE A 663 13.86 4.24 32.77
CA ILE A 663 13.53 3.62 34.06
C ILE A 663 12.56 2.48 33.80
N THR A 664 12.95 1.27 34.19
CA THR A 664 12.06 0.10 34.11
C THR A 664 11.16 0.07 35.35
N ALA A 665 9.85 0.25 35.19
CA ALA A 665 8.88 0.14 36.27
C ALA A 665 7.46 -0.17 35.75
N ASP A 666 6.74 -1.07 36.43
CA ASP A 666 5.30 -1.25 36.19
C ASP A 666 4.50 -0.15 36.89
N LEU A 667 3.81 0.67 36.09
CA LEU A 667 2.99 1.77 36.61
C LEU A 667 1.79 1.27 37.41
N LYS A 668 1.41 0.00 37.31
CA LYS A 668 0.34 -0.60 38.13
C LYS A 668 0.78 -0.95 39.54
N ASN A 669 2.09 -1.10 39.77
CA ASN A 669 2.63 -1.57 41.05
C ASN A 669 3.46 -0.46 41.71
N ALA A 670 2.81 0.55 42.29
CA ALA A 670 3.49 1.69 42.91
C ALA A 670 4.45 1.30 44.06
N GLU A 671 4.24 0.14 44.68
CA GLU A 671 5.15 -0.42 45.71
C GLU A 671 6.52 -0.82 45.14
N GLU A 672 6.61 -1.08 43.83
CA GLU A 672 7.85 -1.44 43.13
C GLU A 672 8.62 -0.21 42.63
N TRP A 673 8.07 1.00 42.77
CA TRP A 673 8.71 2.22 42.32
C TRP A 673 9.88 2.57 43.22
N ASP A 674 11.09 2.52 42.68
CA ASP A 674 12.30 2.84 43.42
C ASP A 674 12.38 4.33 43.80
N GLU A 675 13.30 4.66 44.71
CA GLU A 675 13.52 6.04 45.17
C GLU A 675 13.89 6.98 43.99
N SER A 676 14.56 6.46 42.97
CA SER A 676 14.97 7.23 41.79
C SER A 676 13.76 7.69 40.96
N LEU A 677 12.82 6.78 40.68
CA LEU A 677 11.56 7.06 39.99
C LEU A 677 10.73 8.06 40.80
N GLN A 678 10.57 7.83 42.11
CA GLN A 678 9.80 8.72 42.98
C GLN A 678 10.37 10.14 42.99
N ILE A 679 11.69 10.29 43.15
CA ILE A 679 12.37 11.59 43.13
C ILE A 679 12.20 12.28 41.77
N LYS A 680 12.37 11.56 40.65
CA LYS A 680 12.22 12.14 39.30
C LYS A 680 10.78 12.56 39.04
N LEU A 681 9.80 11.73 39.43
CA LEU A 681 8.39 12.05 39.29
C LEU A 681 8.01 13.27 40.13
N GLN A 682 8.43 13.32 41.40
CA GLN A 682 8.23 14.47 42.29
C GLN A 682 8.83 15.77 41.71
N ASN A 683 9.99 15.67 41.06
CA ASN A 683 10.70 16.82 40.48
C ASN A 683 10.31 17.16 39.02
N ALA A 684 9.47 16.35 38.37
CA ALA A 684 9.04 16.60 36.99
C ALA A 684 8.27 17.93 36.85
N ASP A 685 8.57 18.73 35.84
CA ASP A 685 7.78 19.92 35.52
C ASP A 685 6.58 19.58 34.65
N ILE A 686 6.73 18.59 33.78
CA ILE A 686 5.70 18.08 32.86
C ILE A 686 5.71 16.56 32.92
N VAL A 687 4.53 15.96 33.02
CA VAL A 687 4.34 14.50 32.98
C VAL A 687 3.40 14.16 31.83
N PHE A 688 3.82 13.23 30.98
CA PHE A 688 3.04 12.75 29.84
C PHE A 688 2.49 11.36 30.09
N PHE A 689 1.21 11.18 29.76
CA PHE A 689 0.53 9.88 29.65
C PHE A 689 0.02 9.72 28.21
N VAL A 690 0.91 9.34 27.28
CA VAL A 690 0.51 9.15 25.89
C VAL A 690 0.21 7.68 25.66
N LYS A 691 -1.06 7.37 25.39
CA LYS A 691 -1.56 6.01 25.11
C LYS A 691 -1.31 4.93 26.17
N VAL A 692 -0.52 5.16 27.21
CA VAL A 692 -0.26 4.20 28.29
C VAL A 692 -1.54 3.71 28.98
N LEU A 693 -2.51 4.61 29.22
CA LEU A 693 -3.81 4.25 29.79
C LEU A 693 -4.65 3.38 28.83
N SER A 694 -4.27 3.24 27.56
CA SER A 694 -4.95 2.33 26.63
C SER A 694 -4.53 0.87 26.87
N HIS A 695 -3.45 0.64 27.62
CA HIS A 695 -2.86 -0.67 27.90
C HIS A 695 -2.93 -1.05 29.39
N ILE A 696 -3.55 -0.20 30.21
CA ILE A 696 -3.84 -0.46 31.61
C ILE A 696 -5.32 -0.84 31.69
N PRO A 697 -5.68 -1.97 32.33
CA PRO A 697 -7.08 -2.36 32.53
C PRO A 697 -7.91 -1.21 33.12
N ASP A 698 -9.15 -1.07 32.67
CA ASP A 698 -10.02 0.06 33.07
C ASP A 698 -10.16 0.20 34.59
N ASP A 699 -10.20 -0.92 35.32
CA ASP A 699 -10.31 -0.97 36.78
C ASP A 699 -9.04 -0.48 37.50
N ASP A 700 -7.88 -0.55 36.84
CA ASP A 700 -6.59 -0.17 37.43
C ASP A 700 -6.25 1.32 37.18
N LYS A 701 -6.85 1.94 36.16
CA LYS A 701 -6.53 3.34 35.76
C LYS A 701 -6.67 4.35 36.90
N PRO A 702 -7.75 4.33 37.71
CA PRO A 702 -7.89 5.30 38.81
C PRO A 702 -6.76 5.17 39.83
N GLN A 703 -6.34 3.93 40.14
CA GLN A 703 -5.27 3.67 41.09
C GLN A 703 -3.93 4.18 40.56
N VAL A 704 -3.59 3.88 39.31
CA VAL A 704 -2.36 4.38 38.67
C VAL A 704 -2.30 5.91 38.67
N LEU A 705 -3.40 6.58 38.35
CA LEU A 705 -3.47 8.04 38.38
C LEU A 705 -3.34 8.59 39.80
N GLN A 706 -3.94 7.94 40.79
CA GLN A 706 -3.85 8.32 42.19
C GLN A 706 -2.41 8.16 42.72
N ASP A 707 -1.73 7.08 42.37
CA ASP A 707 -0.35 6.83 42.80
C ASP A 707 0.63 7.84 42.21
N VAL A 708 0.46 8.16 40.91
CA VAL A 708 1.24 9.22 40.27
C VAL A 708 0.99 10.58 40.94
N ASP A 709 -0.26 10.93 41.23
CA ASP A 709 -0.60 12.19 41.90
C ASP A 709 -0.04 12.25 43.33
N LEU A 710 -0.13 11.15 44.09
CA LEU A 710 0.36 11.07 45.47
C LEU A 710 1.88 11.28 45.55
N VAL A 711 2.64 10.66 44.65
CA VAL A 711 4.10 10.88 44.55
C VAL A 711 4.39 12.30 44.09
N LYS A 712 3.65 12.81 43.10
CA LYS A 712 3.84 14.16 42.56
C LYS A 712 3.61 15.25 43.62
N CYS A 713 2.60 15.08 44.46
CA CYS A 713 2.24 16.00 45.53
C CYS A 713 3.05 15.81 46.83
N GLY A 714 4.05 14.91 46.81
CA GLY A 714 5.03 14.76 47.89
C GLY A 714 4.52 14.01 49.12
N GLY A 715 3.56 13.09 48.96
CA GLY A 715 3.18 12.13 50.00
C GLY A 715 2.73 12.71 51.34
N GLN A 716 2.40 14.00 51.40
CA GLN A 716 1.74 14.57 52.58
C GLN A 716 0.28 14.10 52.58
N SER A 717 0.08 12.81 52.87
CA SER A 717 -1.22 12.28 53.25
C SER A 717 -1.67 13.05 54.49
N SER A 718 -2.43 14.12 54.27
CA SER A 718 -3.18 14.79 55.31
C SER A 718 -4.07 13.72 55.94
N SER A 719 -3.75 13.36 57.18
CA SER A 719 -4.58 12.49 57.99
C SER A 719 -6.00 13.08 58.09
N GLY A 720 -6.95 12.48 57.36
CA GLY A 720 -8.38 12.53 57.70
C GLY A 720 -9.25 13.63 57.08
N GLY A 721 -9.01 14.07 55.83
CA GLY A 721 -9.98 14.88 55.08
C GLY A 721 -10.38 14.20 53.77
N GLN A 722 -11.66 13.83 53.61
CA GLN A 722 -12.18 13.34 52.32
C GLN A 722 -11.98 14.39 51.21
N PRO A 723 -11.59 13.98 49.99
CA PRO A 723 -11.45 14.89 48.85
C PRO A 723 -12.83 15.27 48.24
N PRO A 724 -12.93 16.40 47.52
CA PRO A 724 -14.13 16.85 46.80
C PRO A 724 -14.44 16.05 45.53
#